data_AF-A0A1Q8BL46-F1
#
_entry.id   AF-A0A1Q8BL46-F1
#
_cell.length_a   1.000
_cell.length_b   1.000
_cell.length_c   1.000
_cell.angle_alpha   90.00
_cell.angle_beta   90.00
_cell.angle_gamma   90.00
#
_symmetry.space_group_name_H-M   'P 1'
#
loop_
_entity.id
_entity.type
_entity.pdbx_description
1 polymer ?
#
loop_
_entity_poly.entity_id
_entity_poly.type
_entity_poly.pdbx_seq_one_letter_code
_entity_poly.pdbx_strand_id
1 'polypeptide(L)'
;MALPPSLGAELERVFRAPVIESYGMTEAAHQITSDPLPPKTRKRGSVGVAAGPDVAIMDEVGRLLRAGQTGEIVIRGAQVMPGYDGAPPNGPDAFANGWLKTGDQGYLDAGGFLFITGRLKEIINRGGEKISPREIDAVLLDHPAVAQAVTFAVPHPTLGEDVVAAVVLRERTSAAEGLLRRFAAGRLAPFKVPGRVVIVDELPRGATGKVGRRAVAEALGLRTPSEIGAGIAPRTPTEDVVASIWRRVLGVAEVGADDSFFVLGGDSIRAALIVSRLREALNVEVSLRSFFETPTVAGVAERIEEARGLARAKPALPLSPVPRTDDLPLSFAQQRLWFLDQLEPGRAEYNRAAALRIAGRLDVRALEQSLGEIRRRHEALRTTFPAVAGQPRAVITRAEPLELAVVDLRELPAGEREAQARRLGADEARLPFDLARGPLFRATLLRTDEEDWILLLTTHHIVSDGWSTGVLNRELALLYQAFSSGTPSPLPELPIQSVDYASWQRRWLQGEILDAHLAYWKQQLAASPPRLDLPVDHRRAAAPRSRGAVQPFLLPAALAHALRALGGRERASLFMTLLAAFDTLLHRYTGQDDIVVGSPVAGRTCVEIEGLIGFFANTLALRINLSGDPTFRELLGRVRAVALGAYAHQELPFDTLVVALDPERGRDQTPLFRVMFVLQNAPASAPALPGLTVRVLETASGPAKFDLTLSIREDEADLPGSVEYDPDLFDAATIARMLGHFQTLLEGIVAHPDERISRLPLLTEAERQLRGAEPSSESAGPSAAATWRRPGRAGGDLRRALGGDGGRSAGRPEGRRSVRATGPGASEGAPGAPAAGRGCGDHPDAANHRGCVADDNGDDHLPGH
;
A
#
# COMPACT_ATOMS: atom_id res chain seq x y z
N MET A 1 -10.17 -35.10 24.55
CA MET A 1 -11.38 -34.25 24.67
C MET A 1 -12.37 -35.03 25.50
N ALA A 2 -13.19 -34.32 26.28
CA ALA A 2 -14.27 -34.94 27.02
C ALA A 2 -15.28 -35.65 26.09
N LEU A 3 -15.98 -36.67 26.58
CA LEU A 3 -17.06 -37.32 25.86
C LEU A 3 -18.26 -36.35 25.73
N PRO A 4 -19.01 -36.40 24.62
CA PRO A 4 -20.30 -35.71 24.54
C PRO A 4 -21.20 -36.13 25.73
N PRO A 5 -21.80 -35.20 26.48
CA PRO A 5 -22.57 -35.55 27.69
C PRO A 5 -23.73 -36.53 27.44
N SER A 6 -24.28 -36.53 26.22
CA SER A 6 -25.26 -37.49 25.73
C SER A 6 -24.68 -38.91 25.61
N LEU A 7 -23.50 -39.05 25.00
CA LEU A 7 -22.80 -40.32 24.86
C LEU A 7 -22.30 -40.84 26.21
N GLY A 8 -21.77 -39.98 27.08
CA GLY A 8 -21.37 -40.36 28.45
C GLY A 8 -22.55 -40.94 29.24
N ALA A 9 -23.70 -40.26 29.25
CA ALA A 9 -24.91 -40.75 29.89
C ALA A 9 -25.46 -42.04 29.26
N GLU A 10 -25.32 -42.21 27.93
CA GLU A 10 -25.68 -43.45 27.26
C GLU A 10 -24.77 -44.62 27.66
N LEU A 11 -23.45 -44.41 27.70
CA LEU A 11 -22.49 -45.42 28.14
C LEU A 11 -22.73 -45.85 29.59
N GLU A 12 -22.95 -44.90 30.51
CA GLU A 12 -23.29 -45.22 31.91
C GLU A 12 -24.61 -46.00 32.03
N ARG A 13 -25.61 -45.68 31.20
CA ARG A 13 -26.90 -46.39 31.13
C ARG A 13 -26.75 -47.81 30.57
N VAL A 14 -25.96 -48.00 29.52
CA VAL A 14 -25.77 -49.29 28.84
C VAL A 14 -24.92 -50.24 29.69
N PHE A 15 -23.77 -49.77 30.18
CA PHE A 15 -22.82 -50.61 30.92
C PHE A 15 -23.09 -50.66 32.43
N ARG A 16 -24.01 -49.85 32.96
CA ARG A 16 -24.35 -49.73 34.39
C ARG A 16 -23.13 -49.46 35.29
N ALA A 17 -22.11 -48.82 34.72
CA ALA A 17 -20.85 -48.50 35.37
C ALA A 17 -20.52 -47.02 35.13
N PRO A 18 -19.87 -46.32 36.09
CA PRO A 18 -19.51 -44.93 35.93
C PRO A 18 -18.40 -44.78 34.89
N VAL A 19 -18.60 -43.89 33.91
CA VAL A 19 -17.61 -43.58 32.87
C VAL A 19 -16.58 -42.61 33.43
N ILE A 20 -15.31 -43.00 33.53
CA ILE A 20 -14.25 -42.10 33.98
C ILE A 20 -13.59 -41.49 32.75
N GLU A 21 -13.66 -40.16 32.65
CA GLU A 21 -12.95 -39.42 31.63
C GLU A 21 -11.54 -39.06 32.11
N SER A 22 -10.57 -39.16 31.21
CA SER A 22 -9.19 -38.78 31.46
C SER A 22 -8.58 -38.12 30.23
N TYR A 23 -7.55 -37.32 30.48
CA TYR A 23 -6.72 -36.73 29.43
C TYR A 23 -5.25 -36.93 29.80
N GLY A 24 -4.42 -37.14 28.80
CA GLY A 24 -2.98 -37.19 28.94
C GLY A 24 -2.28 -37.44 27.62
N MET A 25 -0.94 -37.53 27.69
CA MET A 25 -0.06 -37.68 26.55
C MET A 25 1.12 -38.59 26.90
N THR A 26 1.81 -39.13 25.89
CA THR A 26 2.95 -40.06 26.09
C THR A 26 4.05 -39.41 26.91
N GLU A 27 4.27 -38.11 26.68
CA GLU A 27 5.30 -37.28 27.28
C GLU A 27 5.07 -36.99 28.77
N ALA A 28 3.91 -37.37 29.30
CA ALA A 28 3.47 -37.19 30.69
C ALA A 28 2.90 -38.48 31.29
N ALA A 29 3.50 -39.63 30.96
CA ALA A 29 3.10 -40.95 31.48
C ALA A 29 1.59 -41.29 31.29
N HIS A 30 1.04 -40.93 30.14
CA HIS A 30 -0.33 -41.20 29.66
C HIS A 30 -1.49 -40.51 30.37
N GLN A 31 -1.39 -40.10 31.64
CA GLN A 31 -2.49 -39.46 32.37
C GLN A 31 -2.07 -38.16 33.06
N ILE A 32 -2.68 -37.05 32.64
CA ILE A 32 -2.50 -35.71 33.18
C ILE A 32 -3.69 -35.34 34.08
N THR A 33 -4.92 -35.63 33.65
CA THR A 33 -6.15 -35.39 34.40
C THR A 33 -7.05 -36.61 34.47
N SER A 34 -7.90 -36.65 35.50
CA SER A 34 -8.95 -37.65 35.67
C SER A 34 -10.19 -37.03 36.29
N ASP A 35 -11.36 -37.49 35.88
CA ASP A 35 -12.62 -37.13 36.53
C ASP A 35 -12.64 -37.65 37.98
N PRO A 36 -12.99 -36.81 38.98
CA PRO A 36 -13.03 -37.24 40.37
C PRO A 36 -14.17 -38.23 40.62
N LEU A 37 -13.92 -39.20 41.51
CA LEU A 37 -14.95 -40.05 42.08
C LEU A 37 -15.40 -39.48 43.44
N PRO A 38 -16.69 -39.57 43.80
CA PRO A 38 -17.79 -40.25 43.08
C PRO A 38 -18.35 -39.41 41.92
N PRO A 39 -19.03 -40.02 40.92
CA PRO A 39 -19.52 -39.36 39.70
C PRO A 39 -20.30 -38.04 39.86
N LYS A 40 -20.90 -37.82 41.04
CA LYS A 40 -21.66 -36.61 41.38
C LYS A 40 -20.79 -35.35 41.49
N THR A 41 -19.46 -35.47 41.60
CA THR A 41 -18.53 -34.33 41.67
C THR A 41 -17.92 -33.94 40.32
N ARG A 42 -18.28 -34.63 39.23
CA ARG A 42 -17.80 -34.33 37.88
C ARG A 42 -18.44 -33.07 37.31
N LYS A 43 -17.71 -32.38 36.45
CA LYS A 43 -18.23 -31.21 35.73
C LYS A 43 -18.38 -31.54 34.23
N ARG A 44 -19.61 -31.47 33.72
CA ARG A 44 -19.94 -31.85 32.32
C ARG A 44 -19.04 -31.11 31.32
N GLY A 45 -18.42 -31.86 30.42
CA GLY A 45 -17.51 -31.32 29.38
C GLY A 45 -16.07 -31.08 29.85
N SER A 46 -15.75 -31.36 31.12
CA SER A 46 -14.37 -31.40 31.62
C SER A 46 -13.73 -32.77 31.37
N VAL A 47 -12.40 -32.79 31.24
CA VAL A 47 -11.58 -34.03 31.30
C VAL A 47 -11.09 -34.32 32.72
N GLY A 48 -11.75 -33.74 33.73
CA GLY A 48 -11.42 -33.87 35.13
C GLY A 48 -10.40 -32.86 35.66
N VAL A 49 -9.84 -33.18 36.83
CA VAL A 49 -8.84 -32.36 37.54
C VAL A 49 -7.45 -32.97 37.41
N ALA A 50 -6.39 -32.20 37.72
CA ALA A 50 -5.01 -32.68 37.74
C ALA A 50 -4.85 -33.98 38.56
N ALA A 51 -4.24 -34.99 37.94
CA ALA A 51 -4.16 -36.36 38.47
C ALA A 51 -2.70 -36.88 38.49
N GLY A 52 -1.75 -36.00 38.82
CA GLY A 52 -0.33 -36.32 38.87
C GLY A 52 0.53 -35.06 38.72
N PRO A 53 0.74 -34.56 37.49
CA PRO A 53 1.45 -33.30 37.26
C PRO A 53 0.60 -32.08 37.67
N ASP A 54 1.28 -30.97 37.99
CA ASP A 54 0.68 -29.65 37.96
C ASP A 54 0.13 -29.38 36.54
N VAL A 55 -1.06 -28.80 36.45
CA VAL A 55 -1.67 -28.35 35.20
C VAL A 55 -1.96 -26.86 35.31
N ALA A 56 -1.57 -26.10 34.30
CA ALA A 56 -1.89 -24.68 34.20
C ALA A 56 -2.20 -24.27 32.75
N ILE A 57 -2.62 -23.02 32.58
CA ILE A 57 -2.95 -22.43 31.28
C ILE A 57 -2.04 -21.21 31.06
N MET A 58 -1.43 -21.07 29.89
CA MET A 58 -0.56 -19.96 29.52
C MET A 58 -1.07 -19.15 28.33
N ASP A 59 -0.72 -17.86 28.30
CA ASP A 59 -0.84 -17.01 27.11
C ASP A 59 0.35 -17.16 26.14
N GLU A 60 0.24 -16.55 24.96
CA GLU A 60 1.27 -16.57 23.91
C GLU A 60 2.61 -15.95 24.34
N VAL A 61 2.63 -15.19 25.44
CA VAL A 61 3.83 -14.54 26.02
C VAL A 61 4.36 -15.33 27.23
N GLY A 62 3.81 -16.53 27.50
CA GLY A 62 4.27 -17.45 28.55
C GLY A 62 3.82 -17.07 29.97
N ARG A 63 2.79 -16.24 30.13
CA ARG A 63 2.21 -15.87 31.44
C ARG A 63 1.09 -16.82 31.82
N LEU A 64 1.01 -17.17 33.11
CA LEU A 64 -0.07 -17.99 33.65
C LEU A 64 -1.40 -17.21 33.65
N LEU A 65 -2.43 -17.80 33.05
CA LEU A 65 -3.78 -17.25 32.96
C LEU A 65 -4.65 -17.61 34.18
N ARG A 66 -5.68 -16.80 34.43
CA ARG A 66 -6.65 -17.01 35.52
C ARG A 66 -7.73 -18.01 35.12
N ALA A 67 -8.41 -18.58 36.11
CA ALA A 67 -9.55 -19.46 35.90
C ALA A 67 -10.60 -18.83 34.95
N GLY A 68 -11.07 -19.62 33.98
CA GLY A 68 -12.01 -19.22 32.93
C GLY A 68 -11.37 -18.58 31.69
N GLN A 69 -10.07 -18.25 31.71
CA GLN A 69 -9.36 -17.74 30.53
C GLN A 69 -8.76 -18.89 29.72
N THR A 70 -8.93 -18.83 28.39
CA THR A 70 -8.47 -19.87 27.46
C THR A 70 -7.06 -19.57 26.96
N GLY A 71 -6.19 -20.58 26.98
CA GLY A 71 -4.80 -20.49 26.50
C GLY A 71 -4.21 -21.87 26.23
N GLU A 72 -2.88 -21.96 26.09
CA GLU A 72 -2.19 -23.24 25.95
C GLU A 72 -2.18 -23.99 27.28
N ILE A 73 -2.52 -25.29 27.24
CA ILE A 73 -2.42 -26.18 28.39
C ILE A 73 -0.93 -26.53 28.57
N VAL A 74 -0.40 -26.27 29.77
CA VAL A 74 0.97 -26.55 30.14
C VAL A 74 1.04 -27.40 31.40
N ILE A 75 2.04 -28.27 31.49
CA ILE A 75 2.16 -29.26 32.57
C ILE A 75 3.55 -29.31 33.19
N ARG A 76 3.64 -29.68 34.46
CA ARG A 76 4.91 -29.79 35.18
C ARG A 76 4.82 -30.84 36.28
N GLY A 77 5.82 -31.71 36.40
CA GLY A 77 5.89 -32.67 37.50
C GLY A 77 6.78 -33.87 37.16
N ALA A 78 6.97 -34.76 38.13
CA ALA A 78 7.85 -35.93 38.02
C ALA A 78 7.41 -36.97 36.96
N GLN A 79 6.20 -36.82 36.38
CA GLN A 79 5.68 -37.68 35.32
C GLN A 79 6.06 -37.19 33.91
N VAL A 80 6.62 -35.98 33.77
CA VAL A 80 7.05 -35.42 32.49
C VAL A 80 8.40 -36.03 32.08
N MET A 81 8.48 -36.58 30.86
CA MET A 81 9.71 -37.21 30.36
C MET A 81 10.83 -36.18 30.09
N PRO A 82 12.12 -36.55 30.25
CA PRO A 82 13.24 -35.63 30.07
C PRO A 82 13.50 -35.22 28.61
N GLY A 83 13.00 -35.98 27.63
CA GLY A 83 13.19 -35.72 26.20
C GLY A 83 13.03 -37.00 25.37
N TYR A 84 12.94 -36.86 24.05
CA TYR A 84 12.85 -38.00 23.12
C TYR A 84 14.23 -38.61 22.84
N ASP A 85 14.28 -39.93 22.63
CA ASP A 85 15.51 -40.63 22.30
C ASP A 85 16.10 -40.18 20.94
N GLY A 86 17.42 -40.06 20.87
CA GLY A 86 18.15 -39.59 19.68
C GLY A 86 17.97 -38.11 19.30
N ALA A 87 17.05 -37.37 19.93
CA ALA A 87 16.90 -35.93 19.73
C ALA A 87 17.74 -35.14 20.75
N PRO A 88 18.27 -33.94 20.41
CA PRO A 88 18.67 -33.00 21.44
C PRO A 88 17.46 -32.71 22.35
N PRO A 89 17.65 -32.51 23.68
CA PRO A 89 16.53 -32.20 24.57
C PRO A 89 15.75 -31.02 23.99
N ASN A 90 14.43 -31.21 23.86
CA ASN A 90 13.56 -30.31 23.09
C ASN A 90 13.93 -28.85 23.37
N GLY A 91 14.21 -28.09 22.32
CA GLY A 91 14.74 -26.72 22.44
C GLY A 91 13.89 -25.82 23.35
N PRO A 92 14.45 -24.67 23.80
CA PRO A 92 13.86 -23.83 24.85
C PRO A 92 12.38 -23.44 24.65
N ASP A 93 11.86 -23.52 23.43
CA ASP A 93 10.45 -23.31 23.09
C ASP A 93 9.48 -24.32 23.73
N ALA A 94 9.88 -25.58 23.95
CA ALA A 94 9.01 -26.64 24.47
C ALA A 94 8.90 -26.62 26.01
N PHE A 95 9.94 -26.15 26.69
CA PHE A 95 10.05 -26.07 28.15
C PHE A 95 10.15 -24.61 28.63
N ALA A 96 9.07 -23.84 28.45
CA ALA A 96 9.02 -22.46 28.92
C ALA A 96 8.87 -22.40 30.45
N ASN A 97 9.79 -21.72 31.15
CA ASN A 97 9.73 -21.48 32.59
C ASN A 97 9.55 -22.75 33.46
N GLY A 98 10.07 -23.90 33.00
CA GLY A 98 9.94 -25.19 33.69
C GLY A 98 8.61 -25.91 33.49
N TRP A 99 7.80 -25.49 32.51
CA TRP A 99 6.56 -26.16 32.10
C TRP A 99 6.69 -26.75 30.69
N LEU A 100 6.24 -27.99 30.51
CA LEU A 100 6.08 -28.60 29.19
C LEU A 100 4.80 -28.08 28.53
N LYS A 101 4.93 -27.55 27.32
CA LYS A 101 3.80 -27.18 26.45
C LYS A 101 3.16 -28.42 25.82
N THR A 102 1.85 -28.56 25.94
CA THR A 102 1.13 -29.72 25.39
C THR A 102 0.74 -29.58 23.91
N GLY A 103 0.70 -28.35 23.38
CA GLY A 103 0.10 -28.03 22.08
C GLY A 103 -1.44 -28.13 22.06
N ASP A 104 -2.08 -28.43 23.20
CA ASP A 104 -3.54 -28.43 23.37
C ASP A 104 -4.02 -27.11 23.99
N GLN A 105 -5.20 -26.65 23.59
CA GLN A 105 -5.79 -25.39 24.07
C GLN A 105 -6.96 -25.69 25.02
N GLY A 106 -7.08 -24.90 26.08
CA GLY A 106 -8.15 -25.07 27.06
C GLY A 106 -8.19 -23.98 28.13
N TYR A 107 -9.04 -24.18 29.13
CA TYR A 107 -9.09 -23.37 30.35
C TYR A 107 -9.31 -24.26 31.58
N LEU A 108 -8.84 -23.78 32.74
CA LEU A 108 -9.22 -24.31 34.05
C LEU A 108 -10.40 -23.50 34.60
N ASP A 109 -11.37 -24.13 35.25
CA ASP A 109 -12.39 -23.41 36.00
C ASP A 109 -11.93 -23.05 37.43
N ALA A 110 -12.79 -22.37 38.19
CA ALA A 110 -12.50 -22.01 39.59
C ALA A 110 -12.37 -23.20 40.56
N GLY A 111 -12.75 -24.42 40.14
CA GLY A 111 -12.58 -25.67 40.89
C GLY A 111 -11.41 -26.53 40.41
N GLY A 112 -10.59 -26.06 39.45
CA GLY A 112 -9.47 -26.80 38.89
C GLY A 112 -9.85 -27.85 37.83
N PHE A 113 -11.09 -27.85 37.34
CA PHE A 113 -11.54 -28.72 36.25
C PHE A 113 -11.02 -28.20 34.91
N LEU A 114 -10.36 -29.08 34.14
CA LEU A 114 -9.80 -28.77 32.83
C LEU A 114 -10.83 -28.94 31.72
N PHE A 115 -10.96 -27.94 30.87
CA PHE A 115 -11.80 -27.93 29.68
C PHE A 115 -10.93 -27.77 28.43
N ILE A 116 -10.85 -28.80 27.58
CA ILE A 116 -10.06 -28.76 26.34
C ILE A 116 -10.92 -28.19 25.22
N THR A 117 -10.55 -27.01 24.73
CA THR A 117 -11.26 -26.31 23.65
C THR A 117 -10.76 -26.71 22.26
N GLY A 118 -9.50 -27.14 22.11
CA GLY A 118 -8.93 -27.56 20.83
C GLY A 118 -7.50 -28.09 20.92
N ARG A 119 -6.85 -28.26 19.77
CA ARG A 119 -5.37 -28.31 19.68
C ARG A 119 -4.92 -27.06 18.96
N LEU A 120 -3.80 -26.44 19.34
CA LEU A 120 -3.31 -25.22 18.69
C LEU A 120 -3.07 -25.42 17.19
N LYS A 121 -2.62 -26.62 16.79
CA LYS A 121 -2.44 -27.04 15.38
C LYS A 121 -3.74 -27.42 14.64
N GLU A 122 -4.88 -27.45 15.33
CA GLU A 122 -6.21 -27.76 14.77
C GLU A 122 -7.18 -26.55 14.84
N ILE A 123 -6.77 -25.41 15.39
CA ILE A 123 -7.59 -24.19 15.39
C ILE A 123 -7.60 -23.61 13.98
N ILE A 124 -8.80 -23.42 13.43
CA ILE A 124 -8.95 -22.72 12.14
C ILE A 124 -8.97 -21.21 12.39
N ASN A 125 -8.22 -20.47 11.59
CA ASN A 125 -8.13 -19.02 11.65
C ASN A 125 -8.93 -18.40 10.50
N ARG A 126 -10.17 -18.00 10.79
CA ARG A 126 -11.10 -17.47 9.79
C ARG A 126 -11.19 -15.95 9.93
N GLY A 127 -10.39 -15.23 9.15
CA GLY A 127 -10.39 -13.76 9.16
C GLY A 127 -9.93 -13.16 10.49
N GLY A 128 -8.95 -13.79 11.15
CA GLY A 128 -8.44 -13.41 12.48
C GLY A 128 -9.14 -14.13 13.64
N GLU A 129 -10.37 -14.61 13.44
CA GLU A 129 -11.12 -15.33 14.46
C GLU A 129 -10.66 -16.79 14.63
N LYS A 130 -10.37 -17.17 15.88
CA LYS A 130 -9.91 -18.52 16.24
C LYS A 130 -11.10 -19.45 16.47
N ILE A 131 -11.32 -20.39 15.55
CA ILE A 131 -12.42 -21.34 15.56
C ILE A 131 -11.91 -22.72 15.94
N SER A 132 -12.54 -23.36 16.93
CA SER A 132 -12.35 -24.79 17.16
C SER A 132 -13.28 -25.61 16.25
N PRO A 133 -12.77 -26.45 15.33
CA PRO A 133 -13.64 -27.31 14.52
C PRO A 133 -14.49 -28.25 15.38
N ARG A 134 -14.01 -28.62 16.57
CA ARG A 134 -14.67 -29.57 17.47
C ARG A 134 -15.93 -29.00 18.13
N GLU A 135 -16.02 -27.68 18.30
CA GLU A 135 -17.24 -27.00 18.77
C GLU A 135 -18.38 -27.15 17.74
N ILE A 136 -18.01 -27.09 16.46
CA ILE A 136 -18.92 -27.23 15.32
C ILE A 136 -19.34 -28.69 15.15
N ASP A 137 -18.40 -29.63 15.31
CA ASP A 137 -18.68 -31.07 15.33
C ASP A 137 -19.73 -31.42 16.39
N ALA A 138 -19.59 -30.90 17.61
CA ALA A 138 -20.54 -31.12 18.69
C ALA A 138 -21.95 -30.56 18.37
N VAL A 139 -22.03 -29.34 17.84
CA VAL A 139 -23.31 -28.73 17.45
C VAL A 139 -23.99 -29.50 16.30
N LEU A 140 -23.23 -30.03 15.34
CA LEU A 140 -23.81 -30.84 14.26
C LEU A 140 -24.24 -32.23 14.73
N LEU A 141 -23.52 -32.84 15.68
CA LEU A 141 -23.87 -34.13 16.30
C LEU A 141 -25.16 -34.08 17.12
N ASP A 142 -25.53 -32.92 17.68
CA ASP A 142 -26.81 -32.70 18.37
C ASP A 142 -28.03 -32.68 17.42
N HIS A 143 -27.83 -32.68 16.10
CA HIS A 143 -28.93 -32.78 15.15
C HIS A 143 -29.46 -34.23 15.06
N PRO A 144 -30.78 -34.50 15.23
CA PRO A 144 -31.31 -35.87 15.31
C PRO A 144 -31.01 -36.78 14.10
N ALA A 145 -30.82 -36.22 12.91
CA ALA A 145 -30.48 -36.98 11.71
C ALA A 145 -28.97 -37.28 11.55
N VAL A 146 -28.08 -36.67 12.35
CA VAL A 146 -26.62 -36.81 12.20
C VAL A 146 -26.10 -37.95 13.08
N ALA A 147 -25.29 -38.83 12.48
CA ALA A 147 -24.60 -39.94 13.13
C ALA A 147 -23.15 -39.59 13.46
N GLN A 148 -22.45 -38.91 12.54
CA GLN A 148 -21.07 -38.46 12.69
C GLN A 148 -20.91 -37.08 12.02
N ALA A 149 -20.05 -36.22 12.57
CA ALA A 149 -19.68 -34.94 11.98
C ALA A 149 -18.18 -34.70 12.16
N VAL A 150 -17.52 -34.19 11.11
CA VAL A 150 -16.11 -33.78 11.12
C VAL A 150 -15.92 -32.50 10.33
N THR A 151 -15.49 -31.47 11.05
CA THR A 151 -15.22 -30.12 10.56
C THR A 151 -13.73 -29.94 10.36
N PHE A 152 -13.36 -29.34 9.23
CA PHE A 152 -11.99 -29.07 8.84
C PHE A 152 -11.90 -27.72 8.13
N ALA A 153 -10.69 -27.20 8.11
CA ALA A 153 -10.37 -25.97 7.42
C ALA A 153 -10.14 -26.24 5.93
N VAL A 154 -10.52 -25.29 5.08
CA VAL A 154 -10.13 -25.22 3.66
C VAL A 154 -9.52 -23.86 3.38
N PRO A 155 -8.55 -23.71 2.45
CA PRO A 155 -8.04 -22.41 2.03
C PRO A 155 -9.19 -21.51 1.56
N HIS A 156 -9.23 -20.28 2.06
CA HIS A 156 -10.23 -19.29 1.65
C HIS A 156 -9.57 -17.95 1.32
N PRO A 157 -9.64 -17.48 0.05
CA PRO A 157 -8.88 -16.31 -0.42
C PRO A 157 -8.99 -15.06 0.46
N THR A 158 -10.15 -14.81 1.08
CA THR A 158 -10.43 -13.62 1.89
C THR A 158 -10.19 -13.80 3.39
N LEU A 159 -10.18 -15.04 3.87
CA LEU A 159 -10.26 -15.35 5.31
C LEU A 159 -9.00 -16.07 5.83
N GLY A 160 -8.04 -16.36 4.95
CA GLY A 160 -7.01 -17.38 5.17
C GLY A 160 -7.62 -18.77 5.06
N GLU A 161 -8.54 -19.08 5.98
CA GLU A 161 -9.23 -20.35 6.08
C GLU A 161 -10.76 -20.15 6.14
N ASP A 162 -11.52 -21.08 5.57
CA ASP A 162 -12.96 -21.23 5.78
C ASP A 162 -13.28 -22.64 6.29
N VAL A 163 -14.49 -22.79 6.83
CA VAL A 163 -14.93 -23.93 7.60
C VAL A 163 -15.84 -24.82 6.75
N VAL A 164 -15.43 -26.08 6.52
CA VAL A 164 -16.27 -27.10 5.89
C VAL A 164 -16.53 -28.23 6.89
N ALA A 165 -17.78 -28.68 6.98
CA ALA A 165 -18.16 -29.82 7.81
C ALA A 165 -18.69 -30.97 6.97
N ALA A 166 -18.07 -32.15 7.07
CA ALA A 166 -18.59 -33.40 6.51
C ALA A 166 -19.46 -34.13 7.55
N VAL A 167 -20.60 -34.65 7.14
CA VAL A 167 -21.57 -35.31 8.03
C VAL A 167 -22.08 -36.64 7.46
N VAL A 168 -22.21 -37.64 8.31
CA VAL A 168 -22.87 -38.92 8.01
C VAL A 168 -24.24 -38.92 8.69
N LEU A 169 -25.28 -39.31 7.97
CA LEU A 169 -26.64 -39.38 8.51
C LEU A 169 -26.90 -40.72 9.24
N ARG A 170 -27.88 -40.74 10.15
CA ARG A 170 -28.36 -41.98 10.78
C ARG A 170 -29.20 -42.78 9.79
N GLU A 171 -29.16 -44.11 9.90
CA GLU A 171 -30.01 -45.00 9.11
C GLU A 171 -31.48 -44.56 9.16
N ARG A 172 -32.15 -44.60 8.01
CA ARG A 172 -33.57 -44.19 7.82
C ARG A 172 -33.88 -42.72 8.14
N THR A 173 -32.87 -41.86 8.23
CA THR A 173 -33.06 -40.40 8.31
C THR A 173 -32.68 -39.71 7.01
N SER A 174 -33.19 -38.50 6.80
CA SER A 174 -32.84 -37.64 5.66
C SER A 174 -32.75 -36.19 6.13
N ALA A 175 -31.75 -35.47 5.64
CA ALA A 175 -31.55 -34.05 5.88
C ALA A 175 -30.89 -33.41 4.66
N ALA A 176 -31.16 -32.13 4.40
CA ALA A 176 -30.45 -31.37 3.38
C ALA A 176 -29.30 -30.57 4.02
N GLU A 177 -28.18 -30.41 3.31
CA GLU A 177 -27.01 -29.64 3.74
C GLU A 177 -27.37 -28.23 4.25
N GLY A 178 -28.25 -27.53 3.51
CA GLY A 178 -28.74 -26.21 3.89
C GLY A 178 -29.60 -26.19 5.16
N LEU A 179 -30.26 -27.30 5.54
CA LEU A 179 -30.96 -27.42 6.82
C LEU A 179 -29.96 -27.60 7.98
N LEU A 180 -28.94 -28.44 7.79
CA LEU A 180 -27.88 -28.68 8.79
C LEU A 180 -27.05 -27.40 9.02
N ARG A 181 -26.72 -26.66 7.96
CA ARG A 181 -26.05 -25.35 8.06
C ARG A 181 -26.91 -24.33 8.81
N ARG A 182 -28.24 -24.28 8.58
CA ARG A 182 -29.17 -23.43 9.35
C ARG A 182 -29.29 -23.86 10.82
N PHE A 183 -29.28 -25.17 11.09
CA PHE A 183 -29.32 -25.69 12.47
C PHE A 183 -28.09 -25.28 13.29
N ALA A 184 -26.92 -25.31 12.64
CA ALA A 184 -25.66 -24.80 13.20
C ALA A 184 -25.70 -23.26 13.37
N ALA A 185 -26.21 -22.52 12.39
CA ALA A 185 -26.36 -21.06 12.47
C ALA A 185 -27.28 -20.57 13.59
N GLY A 186 -28.25 -21.40 14.04
CA GLY A 186 -29.08 -21.10 15.20
C GLY A 186 -28.43 -21.38 16.57
N ARG A 187 -27.19 -21.89 16.61
CA ARG A 187 -26.48 -22.32 17.83
C ARG A 187 -25.05 -21.80 17.94
N LEU A 188 -24.44 -21.40 16.83
CA LEU A 188 -23.07 -20.90 16.72
C LEU A 188 -23.07 -19.40 16.42
N ALA A 189 -22.02 -18.71 16.87
CA ALA A 189 -21.76 -17.34 16.43
C ALA A 189 -21.52 -17.29 14.90
N PRO A 190 -21.89 -16.20 14.18
CA PRO A 190 -21.89 -16.17 12.71
C PRO A 190 -20.59 -16.62 12.03
N PHE A 191 -19.43 -16.24 12.59
CA PHE A 191 -18.12 -16.62 12.07
C PHE A 191 -17.81 -18.13 12.23
N LYS A 192 -18.39 -18.79 13.23
CA LYS A 192 -18.24 -20.24 13.49
C LYS A 192 -19.18 -21.10 12.63
N VAL A 193 -20.13 -20.51 11.90
CA VAL A 193 -21.04 -21.27 11.03
C VAL A 193 -20.26 -21.80 9.82
N PRO A 194 -20.28 -23.10 9.50
CA PRO A 194 -19.63 -23.63 8.30
C PRO A 194 -20.00 -22.85 7.04
N GLY A 195 -19.01 -22.51 6.22
CA GLY A 195 -19.24 -21.99 4.86
C GLY A 195 -20.04 -23.01 4.04
N ARG A 196 -19.73 -24.30 4.21
CA ARG A 196 -20.43 -25.44 3.61
C ARG A 196 -20.56 -26.61 4.59
N VAL A 197 -21.69 -27.31 4.53
CA VAL A 197 -21.87 -28.65 5.10
C VAL A 197 -21.99 -29.62 3.92
N VAL A 198 -21.33 -30.78 3.98
CA VAL A 198 -21.36 -31.81 2.93
C VAL A 198 -21.82 -33.13 3.53
N ILE A 199 -22.82 -33.79 2.93
CA ILE A 199 -23.26 -35.12 3.38
C ILE A 199 -22.41 -36.19 2.69
N VAL A 200 -21.90 -37.16 3.46
CA VAL A 200 -21.09 -38.29 2.99
C VAL A 200 -21.63 -39.61 3.53
N ASP A 201 -21.45 -40.70 2.77
CA ASP A 201 -21.90 -42.04 3.18
C ASP A 201 -21.06 -42.58 4.35
N GLU A 202 -19.75 -42.33 4.34
CA GLU A 202 -18.83 -42.65 5.44
C GLU A 202 -17.69 -41.63 5.60
N LEU A 203 -17.01 -41.65 6.75
CA LEU A 203 -15.86 -40.79 7.03
C LEU A 203 -14.56 -41.62 6.98
N PRO A 204 -13.59 -41.26 6.10
CA PRO A 204 -12.29 -41.92 6.01
C PRO A 204 -11.54 -42.02 7.35
N ARG A 205 -11.09 -43.24 7.68
CA ARG A 205 -10.30 -43.55 8.88
C ARG A 205 -8.83 -43.71 8.52
N GLY A 206 -7.95 -43.11 9.32
CA GLY A 206 -6.50 -43.29 9.18
C GLY A 206 -6.00 -44.60 9.80
N ALA A 207 -4.72 -44.90 9.61
CA ALA A 207 -4.07 -46.15 10.05
C ALA A 207 -4.17 -46.45 11.56
N THR A 208 -4.50 -45.47 12.40
CA THR A 208 -4.73 -45.63 13.86
C THR A 208 -6.21 -45.87 14.22
N GLY A 209 -7.08 -46.11 13.24
CA GLY A 209 -8.53 -46.32 13.42
C GLY A 209 -9.33 -45.04 13.70
N LYS A 210 -8.67 -43.90 13.86
CA LYS A 210 -9.29 -42.57 14.08
C LYS A 210 -9.67 -41.91 12.76
N VAL A 211 -10.81 -41.21 12.72
CA VAL A 211 -11.18 -40.37 11.57
C VAL A 211 -10.20 -39.21 11.44
N GLY A 212 -9.59 -39.05 10.26
CA GLY A 212 -8.58 -38.03 10.01
C GLY A 212 -9.13 -36.89 9.17
N ARG A 213 -9.23 -35.68 9.73
CA ARG A 213 -9.72 -34.46 9.04
C ARG A 213 -9.12 -34.27 7.62
N ARG A 214 -7.82 -34.55 7.46
CA ARG A 214 -7.13 -34.49 6.16
C ARG A 214 -7.65 -35.53 5.16
N ALA A 215 -7.82 -36.79 5.58
CA ALA A 215 -8.36 -37.85 4.73
C ALA A 215 -9.83 -37.61 4.33
N VAL A 216 -10.61 -36.96 5.20
CA VAL A 216 -11.98 -36.50 4.86
C VAL A 216 -11.95 -35.39 3.79
N ALA A 217 -11.03 -34.43 3.90
CA ALA A 217 -10.86 -33.36 2.91
C ALA A 217 -10.38 -33.92 1.56
N GLU A 218 -9.37 -34.80 1.56
CA GLU A 218 -8.85 -35.50 0.38
C GLU A 218 -9.96 -36.27 -0.36
N ALA A 219 -10.77 -37.06 0.37
CA ALA A 219 -11.88 -37.81 -0.22
C ALA A 219 -13.01 -36.94 -0.81
N LEU A 220 -13.12 -35.69 -0.35
CA LEU A 220 -14.05 -34.69 -0.88
C LEU A 220 -13.46 -33.84 -2.02
N GLY A 221 -12.20 -34.08 -2.42
CA GLY A 221 -11.49 -33.26 -3.40
C GLY A 221 -11.20 -31.84 -2.92
N LEU A 222 -11.10 -31.64 -1.60
CA LEU A 222 -10.91 -30.34 -0.96
C LEU A 222 -9.51 -30.21 -0.38
N ARG A 223 -8.88 -29.08 -0.67
CA ARG A 223 -7.58 -28.70 -0.12
C ARG A 223 -7.72 -28.26 1.34
N THR A 224 -6.67 -28.46 2.12
CA THR A 224 -6.52 -28.00 3.50
C THR A 224 -5.49 -26.85 3.59
N PRO A 225 -5.53 -25.95 4.60
CA PRO A 225 -4.63 -24.80 4.69
C PRO A 225 -3.15 -25.13 4.75
N SER A 226 -2.77 -26.34 5.17
CA SER A 226 -1.40 -26.86 5.06
C SER A 226 -0.91 -27.06 3.61
N GLU A 227 -1.74 -26.72 2.61
CA GLU A 227 -1.39 -26.69 1.19
C GLU A 227 -1.12 -25.26 0.66
N ILE A 228 -1.28 -24.21 1.49
CA ILE A 228 -0.78 -22.86 1.14
C ILE A 228 0.74 -22.87 1.35
N GLY A 229 1.48 -23.14 0.27
CA GLY A 229 2.90 -23.48 0.29
C GLY A 229 3.23 -24.74 -0.53
N ALA A 230 2.22 -25.60 -0.75
CA ALA A 230 2.33 -26.83 -1.55
C ALA A 230 2.10 -26.60 -3.06
N GLY A 231 2.65 -25.52 -3.60
CA GLY A 231 3.14 -25.57 -4.99
C GLY A 231 4.25 -26.64 -5.07
N ILE A 232 4.64 -27.05 -6.29
CA ILE A 232 5.79 -27.97 -6.43
C ILE A 232 6.98 -27.33 -5.70
N ALA A 233 7.60 -28.02 -4.74
CA ALA A 233 8.72 -27.44 -3.99
C ALA A 233 9.83 -27.00 -4.97
N PRO A 234 10.55 -25.89 -4.71
CA PRO A 234 11.67 -25.46 -5.53
C PRO A 234 12.58 -26.62 -5.95
N ARG A 235 12.70 -26.82 -7.27
CA ARG A 235 13.33 -27.98 -7.89
C ARG A 235 14.80 -27.73 -8.24
N THR A 236 15.20 -26.47 -8.27
CA THR A 236 16.55 -26.03 -8.65
C THR A 236 17.10 -25.06 -7.62
N PRO A 237 18.44 -24.94 -7.46
CA PRO A 237 19.05 -23.97 -6.56
C PRO A 237 18.64 -22.52 -6.85
N THR A 238 18.33 -22.21 -8.11
CA THR A 238 17.85 -20.88 -8.52
C THR A 238 16.38 -20.67 -8.13
N GLU A 239 15.52 -21.68 -8.26
CA GLU A 239 14.16 -21.64 -7.69
C GLU A 239 14.20 -21.45 -6.16
N ASP A 240 15.12 -22.12 -5.44
CA ASP A 240 15.29 -21.98 -3.98
C ASP A 240 15.65 -20.54 -3.57
N VAL A 241 16.63 -19.93 -4.26
CA VAL A 241 17.03 -18.55 -3.98
C VAL A 241 15.88 -17.58 -4.26
N VAL A 242 15.18 -17.75 -5.39
CA VAL A 242 13.98 -16.95 -5.74
C VAL A 242 12.90 -17.09 -4.66
N ALA A 243 12.53 -18.32 -4.29
CA ALA A 243 11.55 -18.59 -3.22
C ALA A 243 11.99 -18.03 -1.85
N SER A 244 13.29 -18.04 -1.52
CA SER A 244 13.82 -17.45 -0.28
C SER A 244 13.67 -15.93 -0.23
N ILE A 245 13.80 -15.27 -1.39
CA ILE A 245 13.66 -13.82 -1.52
C ILE A 245 12.17 -13.46 -1.46
N TRP A 246 11.31 -14.23 -2.14
CA TRP A 246 9.86 -14.04 -2.12
C TRP A 246 9.29 -14.19 -0.71
N ARG A 247 9.62 -15.26 0.03
CA ARG A 247 9.23 -15.44 1.44
C ARG A 247 9.57 -14.21 2.29
N ARG A 248 10.81 -13.72 2.20
CA ARG A 248 11.30 -12.55 2.95
C ARG A 248 10.66 -11.21 2.53
N VAL A 249 10.25 -11.07 1.27
CA VAL A 249 9.62 -9.83 0.76
C VAL A 249 8.11 -9.80 1.00
N LEU A 250 7.44 -10.93 0.78
CA LEU A 250 5.99 -11.06 0.86
C LEU A 250 5.51 -11.35 2.29
N GLY A 251 6.40 -11.78 3.18
CA GLY A 251 6.06 -12.13 4.57
C GLY A 251 5.34 -13.47 4.71
N VAL A 252 5.46 -14.35 3.70
CA VAL A 252 4.79 -15.67 3.66
C VAL A 252 5.74 -16.77 4.13
N ALA A 253 5.19 -17.79 4.81
CA ALA A 253 5.98 -18.87 5.40
C ALA A 253 6.64 -19.79 4.34
N GLU A 254 5.87 -20.18 3.32
CA GLU A 254 6.30 -21.06 2.24
C GLU A 254 5.91 -20.45 0.88
N VAL A 255 6.69 -20.79 -0.16
CA VAL A 255 6.47 -20.40 -1.56
C VAL A 255 6.92 -21.57 -2.43
N GLY A 256 6.01 -22.14 -3.21
CA GLY A 256 6.28 -23.16 -4.21
C GLY A 256 6.75 -22.59 -5.55
N ALA A 257 7.31 -23.47 -6.39
CA ALA A 257 7.84 -23.16 -7.72
C ALA A 257 6.78 -22.52 -8.64
N ASP A 258 5.54 -23.00 -8.61
CA ASP A 258 4.45 -22.51 -9.47
C ASP A 258 3.59 -21.41 -8.82
N ASP A 259 3.88 -21.00 -7.58
CA ASP A 259 3.10 -19.98 -6.90
C ASP A 259 3.23 -18.62 -7.61
N SER A 260 2.10 -17.97 -7.87
CA SER A 260 2.12 -16.68 -8.55
C SER A 260 2.36 -15.54 -7.57
N PHE A 261 3.31 -14.67 -7.92
CA PHE A 261 3.65 -13.46 -7.18
C PHE A 261 2.42 -12.63 -6.78
N PHE A 262 1.48 -12.42 -7.71
CA PHE A 262 0.27 -11.64 -7.47
C PHE A 262 -0.73 -12.32 -6.53
N VAL A 263 -0.81 -13.66 -6.57
CA VAL A 263 -1.69 -14.45 -5.68
C VAL A 263 -1.18 -14.40 -4.24
N LEU A 264 0.13 -14.34 -4.06
CA LEU A 264 0.80 -14.16 -2.76
C LEU A 264 0.83 -12.70 -2.26
N GLY A 265 -0.01 -11.80 -2.80
CA GLY A 265 -0.07 -10.38 -2.36
C GLY A 265 1.06 -9.49 -2.89
N GLY A 266 1.74 -9.91 -3.96
CA GLY A 266 2.77 -9.13 -4.63
C GLY A 266 2.23 -7.90 -5.37
N ASP A 267 2.88 -6.76 -5.19
CA ASP A 267 2.64 -5.51 -5.91
C ASP A 267 3.90 -5.03 -6.67
N SER A 268 3.81 -3.90 -7.39
CA SER A 268 4.95 -3.37 -8.17
C SER A 268 6.15 -2.95 -7.31
N ILE A 269 5.93 -2.59 -6.04
CA ILE A 269 6.99 -2.23 -5.08
C ILE A 269 7.71 -3.51 -4.64
N ARG A 270 6.97 -4.52 -4.17
CA ARG A 270 7.51 -5.82 -3.77
C ARG A 270 8.19 -6.53 -4.95
N ALA A 271 7.74 -6.31 -6.18
CA ALA A 271 8.38 -6.85 -7.38
C ALA A 271 9.73 -6.17 -7.66
N ALA A 272 9.81 -4.83 -7.59
CA ALA A 272 11.08 -4.11 -7.74
C ALA A 272 12.09 -4.53 -6.66
N LEU A 273 11.61 -4.68 -5.42
CA LEU A 273 12.38 -5.17 -4.27
C LEU A 273 12.94 -6.58 -4.48
N ILE A 274 12.12 -7.52 -4.96
CA ILE A 274 12.54 -8.88 -5.32
C ILE A 274 13.56 -8.84 -6.45
N VAL A 275 13.32 -8.07 -7.51
CA VAL A 275 14.23 -7.96 -8.67
C VAL A 275 15.59 -7.39 -8.25
N SER A 276 15.64 -6.38 -7.36
CA SER A 276 16.90 -5.87 -6.81
C SER A 276 17.65 -6.96 -6.04
N ARG A 277 16.97 -7.67 -5.13
CA ARG A 277 17.58 -8.74 -4.33
C ARG A 277 18.00 -9.96 -5.16
N LEU A 278 17.32 -10.23 -6.27
CA LEU A 278 17.72 -11.26 -7.25
C LEU A 278 19.00 -10.86 -7.99
N ARG A 279 19.11 -9.60 -8.43
CA ARG A 279 20.33 -9.09 -9.07
C ARG A 279 21.54 -9.23 -8.15
N GLU A 280 21.39 -8.82 -6.89
CA GLU A 280 22.42 -8.94 -5.86
C GLU A 280 22.79 -10.41 -5.56
N ALA A 281 21.81 -11.25 -5.22
CA ALA A 281 22.06 -12.62 -4.76
C ALA A 281 22.55 -13.57 -5.86
N LEU A 282 22.24 -13.31 -7.13
CA LEU A 282 22.51 -14.21 -8.26
C LEU A 282 23.46 -13.61 -9.31
N ASN A 283 23.87 -12.35 -9.15
CA ASN A 283 24.75 -11.59 -10.05
C ASN A 283 24.31 -11.62 -11.53
N VAL A 284 23.04 -11.30 -11.76
CA VAL A 284 22.37 -11.37 -13.08
C VAL A 284 21.49 -10.15 -13.29
N GLU A 285 21.41 -9.64 -14.53
CA GLU A 285 20.41 -8.62 -14.86
C GLU A 285 19.03 -9.27 -15.09
N VAL A 286 18.20 -9.23 -14.04
CA VAL A 286 16.76 -9.47 -14.16
C VAL A 286 16.07 -8.14 -14.42
N SER A 287 15.23 -8.06 -15.47
CA SER A 287 14.38 -6.89 -15.70
C SER A 287 13.04 -7.04 -14.97
N LEU A 288 12.45 -5.93 -14.54
CA LEU A 288 11.13 -5.96 -13.91
C LEU A 288 10.04 -6.45 -14.89
N ARG A 289 10.20 -6.16 -16.19
CA ARG A 289 9.35 -6.70 -17.25
C ARG A 289 9.41 -8.23 -17.31
N SER A 290 10.61 -8.80 -17.39
CA SER A 290 10.80 -10.25 -17.51
C SER A 290 10.33 -11.00 -16.26
N PHE A 291 10.42 -10.39 -15.07
CA PHE A 291 9.81 -10.91 -13.85
C PHE A 291 8.28 -11.04 -13.95
N PHE A 292 7.62 -10.07 -14.60
CA PHE A 292 6.16 -10.04 -14.74
C PHE A 292 5.62 -10.82 -15.95
N GLU A 293 6.46 -11.16 -16.94
CA GLU A 293 6.09 -12.04 -18.05
C GLU A 293 5.86 -13.48 -17.56
N THR A 294 6.68 -13.94 -16.61
CA THR A 294 6.61 -15.27 -15.98
C THR A 294 6.58 -15.16 -14.44
N PRO A 295 5.48 -14.64 -13.84
CA PRO A 295 5.43 -14.23 -12.42
C PRO A 295 5.19 -15.41 -11.46
N THR A 296 5.97 -16.48 -11.60
CA THR A 296 6.08 -17.65 -10.71
C THR A 296 7.56 -17.88 -10.37
N VAL A 297 7.86 -18.58 -9.27
CA VAL A 297 9.25 -18.85 -8.87
C VAL A 297 10.02 -19.62 -9.96
N ALA A 298 9.41 -20.65 -10.55
CA ALA A 298 9.94 -21.42 -11.67
C ALA A 298 10.16 -20.53 -12.90
N GLY A 299 9.16 -19.75 -13.29
CA GLY A 299 9.24 -18.91 -14.48
C GLY A 299 10.24 -17.76 -14.37
N VAL A 300 10.50 -17.26 -13.17
CA VAL A 300 11.59 -16.30 -12.90
C VAL A 300 12.96 -17.01 -12.89
N ALA A 301 13.05 -18.21 -12.31
CA ALA A 301 14.28 -18.99 -12.27
C ALA A 301 14.76 -19.43 -13.67
N GLU A 302 13.84 -19.93 -14.52
CA GLU A 302 14.14 -20.25 -15.93
C GLU A 302 14.72 -19.03 -16.66
N ARG A 303 14.10 -17.85 -16.49
CA ARG A 303 14.56 -16.61 -17.12
C ARG A 303 15.93 -16.15 -16.62
N ILE A 304 16.26 -16.42 -15.35
CA ILE A 304 17.59 -16.18 -14.77
C ILE A 304 18.64 -17.10 -15.40
N GLU A 305 18.33 -18.38 -15.57
CA GLU A 305 19.26 -19.33 -16.19
C GLU A 305 19.45 -19.08 -17.70
N GLU A 306 18.39 -18.67 -18.42
CA GLU A 306 18.52 -18.17 -19.80
C GLU A 306 19.44 -16.95 -19.89
N ALA A 307 19.31 -15.99 -18.98
CA ALA A 307 20.16 -14.80 -18.94
C ALA A 307 21.63 -15.18 -18.65
N ARG A 308 21.88 -16.16 -17.77
CA ARG A 308 23.21 -16.72 -17.49
C ARG A 308 23.82 -17.44 -18.70
N GLY A 309 22.99 -18.11 -19.50
CA GLY A 309 23.44 -18.81 -20.72
C GLY A 309 23.81 -17.89 -21.89
N LEU A 310 23.31 -16.64 -21.92
CA LEU A 310 23.40 -15.79 -23.11
C LEU A 310 24.44 -14.66 -23.07
N ALA A 311 24.88 -14.18 -21.89
CA ALA A 311 25.84 -13.08 -21.86
C ALA A 311 26.76 -13.04 -20.63
N ARG A 312 28.04 -12.75 -20.91
CA ARG A 312 28.99 -12.14 -19.98
C ARG A 312 28.45 -10.75 -19.62
N ALA A 313 27.78 -10.64 -18.46
CA ALA A 313 27.14 -9.39 -18.05
C ALA A 313 28.11 -8.21 -18.13
N LYS A 314 27.70 -7.10 -18.78
CA LYS A 314 28.35 -5.80 -18.57
C LYS A 314 28.19 -5.51 -17.07
N PRO A 315 29.27 -5.26 -16.30
CA PRO A 315 29.10 -4.90 -14.90
C PRO A 315 28.32 -3.59 -14.81
N ALA A 316 27.18 -3.62 -14.12
CA ALA A 316 26.47 -2.40 -13.77
C ALA A 316 27.43 -1.47 -13.00
N LEU A 317 27.37 -0.16 -13.27
CA LEU A 317 28.18 0.81 -12.52
C LEU A 317 27.83 0.66 -11.03
N PRO A 318 28.78 0.34 -10.14
CA PRO A 318 28.44 0.14 -8.73
C PRO A 318 28.02 1.47 -8.09
N LEU A 319 26.98 1.41 -7.27
CA LEU A 319 26.59 2.53 -6.41
C LEU A 319 27.57 2.55 -5.23
N SER A 320 28.38 3.60 -5.14
CA SER A 320 29.46 3.69 -4.16
C SER A 320 29.60 5.12 -3.65
N PRO A 321 30.08 5.32 -2.40
CA PRO A 321 30.27 6.64 -1.82
C PRO A 321 31.19 7.54 -2.67
N VAL A 322 30.80 8.81 -2.83
CA VAL A 322 31.62 9.85 -3.46
C VAL A 322 32.24 10.77 -2.39
N PRO A 323 33.43 11.34 -2.62
CA PRO A 323 34.00 12.32 -1.69
C PRO A 323 33.07 13.54 -1.52
N ARG A 324 32.83 13.95 -0.27
CA ARG A 324 31.98 15.12 0.05
C ARG A 324 32.66 16.47 -0.26
N THR A 325 33.89 16.43 -0.73
CA THR A 325 34.68 17.56 -1.26
C THR A 325 34.47 17.80 -2.74
N ASP A 326 33.89 16.83 -3.46
CA ASP A 326 33.74 16.89 -4.90
C ASP A 326 32.53 17.74 -5.31
N ASP A 327 32.41 18.01 -6.60
CA ASP A 327 31.30 18.75 -7.17
C ASP A 327 30.02 17.89 -7.18
N LEU A 328 29.21 17.97 -6.11
CA LEU A 328 28.02 17.12 -5.92
C LEU A 328 26.83 17.58 -6.79
N PRO A 329 26.45 16.83 -7.85
CA PRO A 329 25.31 17.17 -8.68
C PRO A 329 24.00 16.81 -8.00
N LEU A 330 22.92 17.50 -8.38
CA LEU A 330 21.57 17.08 -8.03
C LEU A 330 21.16 15.86 -8.86
N SER A 331 20.32 14.99 -8.32
CA SER A 331 19.58 14.00 -9.14
C SER A 331 18.73 14.75 -10.17
N PHE A 332 18.28 14.08 -11.24
CA PHE A 332 17.42 14.75 -12.22
C PHE A 332 16.10 15.25 -11.59
N ALA A 333 15.53 14.45 -10.70
CA ALA A 333 14.31 14.79 -9.95
C ALA A 333 14.52 16.00 -9.03
N GLN A 334 15.68 16.11 -8.37
CA GLN A 334 16.01 17.29 -7.56
C GLN A 334 16.26 18.54 -8.42
N GLN A 335 16.96 18.41 -9.56
CA GLN A 335 17.21 19.53 -10.48
C GLN A 335 15.91 20.15 -10.99
N ARG A 336 14.88 19.32 -11.25
CA ARG A 336 13.53 19.81 -11.58
C ARG A 336 12.96 20.70 -10.49
N LEU A 337 12.88 20.21 -9.24
CA LEU A 337 12.26 20.96 -8.15
C LEU A 337 13.01 22.26 -7.87
N TRP A 338 14.35 22.24 -8.00
CA TRP A 338 15.16 23.43 -7.97
C TRP A 338 14.80 24.42 -9.10
N PHE A 339 14.68 23.95 -10.34
CA PHE A 339 14.31 24.81 -11.48
C PHE A 339 12.92 25.45 -11.31
N LEU A 340 11.95 24.71 -10.78
CA LEU A 340 10.61 25.23 -10.48
C LEU A 340 10.64 26.31 -9.39
N ASP A 341 11.44 26.12 -8.34
CA ASP A 341 11.69 27.14 -7.30
C ASP A 341 12.39 28.40 -7.87
N GLN A 342 13.28 28.25 -8.87
CA GLN A 342 13.86 29.42 -9.55
C GLN A 342 12.88 30.16 -10.47
N LEU A 343 11.82 29.51 -10.97
CA LEU A 343 10.78 30.16 -11.77
C LEU A 343 9.77 30.90 -10.89
N GLU A 344 9.35 30.31 -9.76
CA GLU A 344 8.43 30.90 -8.80
C GLU A 344 8.97 30.83 -7.36
N PRO A 345 9.96 31.67 -7.01
CA PRO A 345 10.58 31.64 -5.68
C PRO A 345 9.60 32.07 -4.58
N GLY A 346 9.73 31.44 -3.40
CA GLY A 346 8.90 31.74 -2.23
C GLY A 346 7.54 31.05 -2.22
N ARG A 347 7.33 30.04 -3.07
CA ARG A 347 6.14 29.16 -3.07
C ARG A 347 6.29 28.04 -2.03
N ALA A 348 5.17 27.62 -1.45
CA ALA A 348 5.09 26.53 -0.48
C ALA A 348 4.51 25.23 -1.07
N GLU A 349 4.33 25.15 -2.39
CA GLU A 349 3.59 24.07 -3.06
C GLU A 349 4.30 22.71 -2.99
N TYR A 350 5.60 22.71 -2.73
CA TYR A 350 6.44 21.53 -2.50
C TYR A 350 6.81 21.33 -1.02
N ASN A 351 6.14 22.03 -0.09
CA ASN A 351 6.18 21.67 1.32
C ASN A 351 5.45 20.35 1.56
N ARG A 352 6.03 19.51 2.41
CA ARG A 352 5.40 18.31 2.96
C ARG A 352 5.31 18.46 4.47
N ALA A 353 4.20 19.03 4.91
CA ALA A 353 3.85 19.20 6.32
C ALA A 353 3.01 18.00 6.81
N ALA A 354 3.31 17.54 8.02
CA ALA A 354 2.55 16.55 8.75
C ALA A 354 2.32 17.06 10.18
N ALA A 355 1.13 16.80 10.73
CA ALA A 355 0.82 17.04 12.13
C ALA A 355 0.51 15.70 12.80
N LEU A 356 1.23 15.39 13.88
CA LEU A 356 1.08 14.17 14.65
C LEU A 356 0.57 14.52 16.05
N ARG A 357 -0.67 14.14 16.39
CA ARG A 357 -1.14 14.21 17.77
C ARG A 357 -0.56 13.05 18.56
N ILE A 358 0.05 13.36 19.70
CA ILE A 358 0.71 12.42 20.59
C ILE A 358 0.01 12.54 21.95
N ALA A 359 -0.66 11.48 22.36
CA ALA A 359 -1.31 11.38 23.66
C ALA A 359 -0.51 10.44 24.59
N GLY A 360 -0.31 10.89 25.84
CA GLY A 360 0.49 10.23 26.87
C GLY A 360 1.66 11.09 27.36
N ARG A 361 2.46 10.52 28.27
CA ARG A 361 3.60 11.19 28.92
C ARG A 361 4.83 11.20 28.00
N LEU A 362 4.87 12.18 27.10
CA LEU A 362 5.95 12.37 26.14
C LEU A 362 7.27 12.80 26.81
N ASP A 363 8.36 12.08 26.54
CA ASP A 363 9.71 12.56 26.81
C ASP A 363 10.17 13.46 25.64
N VAL A 364 10.05 14.78 25.86
CA VAL A 364 10.42 15.80 24.87
C VAL A 364 11.91 15.73 24.51
N ARG A 365 12.78 15.35 25.45
CA ARG A 365 14.23 15.25 25.21
C ARG A 365 14.57 14.03 24.37
N ALA A 366 13.94 12.88 24.63
CA ALA A 366 14.09 11.70 23.80
C ALA A 366 13.58 11.95 22.37
N LEU A 367 12.48 12.71 22.21
CA LEU A 367 11.96 13.13 20.91
C LEU A 367 12.93 14.05 20.16
N GLU A 368 13.45 15.09 20.82
CA GLU A 368 14.45 16.00 20.27
C GLU A 368 15.73 15.27 19.82
N GLN A 369 16.26 14.38 20.67
CA GLN A 369 17.41 13.53 20.35
C GLN A 369 17.13 12.61 19.16
N SER A 370 15.92 12.05 19.06
CA SER A 370 15.51 11.19 17.94
C SER A 370 15.51 11.95 16.61
N LEU A 371 14.89 13.12 16.57
CA LEU A 371 14.83 13.96 15.37
C LEU A 371 16.22 14.51 14.99
N GLY A 372 17.05 14.86 15.98
CA GLY A 372 18.44 15.25 15.79
C GLY A 372 19.31 14.14 15.20
N GLU A 373 19.16 12.91 15.69
CA GLU A 373 19.88 11.73 15.19
C GLU A 373 19.46 11.37 13.75
N ILE A 374 18.16 11.45 13.40
CA ILE A 374 17.69 11.28 12.01
C ILE A 374 18.30 12.36 11.10
N ARG A 375 18.33 13.64 11.53
CA ARG A 375 18.96 14.74 10.79
C ARG A 375 20.47 14.56 10.63
N ARG A 376 21.16 13.97 11.62
CA ARG A 376 22.60 13.64 11.53
C ARG A 376 22.83 12.55 10.50
N ARG A 377 22.10 11.45 10.64
CA ARG A 377 22.19 10.19 9.89
C ARG A 377 21.92 10.34 8.39
N HIS A 378 20.90 11.11 8.00
CA HIS A 378 20.52 11.31 6.60
C HIS A 378 20.99 12.67 6.10
N GLU A 379 21.99 12.70 5.20
CA GLU A 379 22.57 13.99 4.75
C GLU A 379 21.55 14.88 4.03
N ALA A 380 20.52 14.28 3.42
CA ALA A 380 19.44 14.99 2.73
C ALA A 380 18.76 16.05 3.62
N LEU A 381 18.52 15.75 4.91
CA LEU A 381 17.85 16.67 5.85
C LEU A 381 18.74 17.85 6.29
N ARG A 382 20.03 17.82 5.90
CA ARG A 382 21.04 18.87 6.13
C ARG A 382 21.75 19.26 4.83
N THR A 383 21.09 19.09 3.69
CA THR A 383 21.56 19.51 2.36
C THR A 383 20.81 20.76 1.90
N THR A 384 21.53 21.73 1.32
CA THR A 384 20.97 22.88 0.59
C THR A 384 21.39 22.84 -0.88
N PHE A 385 20.75 23.65 -1.71
CA PHE A 385 20.84 23.64 -3.17
C PHE A 385 21.15 25.03 -3.77
N PRO A 386 22.27 25.68 -3.39
CA PRO A 386 22.66 26.96 -3.99
C PRO A 386 23.02 26.85 -5.47
N ALA A 387 22.90 27.97 -6.18
CA ALA A 387 23.47 28.13 -7.52
C ALA A 387 24.98 28.43 -7.42
N VAL A 388 25.81 27.57 -7.99
CA VAL A 388 27.27 27.76 -8.10
C VAL A 388 27.61 27.83 -9.59
N ALA A 389 28.22 28.94 -10.02
CA ALA A 389 28.50 29.22 -11.45
C ALA A 389 27.28 29.03 -12.39
N GLY A 390 26.07 29.34 -11.91
CA GLY A 390 24.82 29.19 -12.67
C GLY A 390 24.26 27.77 -12.74
N GLN A 391 24.86 26.80 -12.04
CA GLN A 391 24.39 25.42 -11.94
C GLN A 391 23.99 25.08 -10.50
N PRO A 392 22.95 24.27 -10.27
CA PRO A 392 22.61 23.83 -8.91
C PRO A 392 23.64 22.82 -8.39
N ARG A 393 23.96 22.91 -7.09
CA ARG A 393 24.85 21.99 -6.38
C ARG A 393 24.29 21.59 -5.04
N ALA A 394 24.52 20.34 -4.63
CA ALA A 394 24.15 19.87 -3.30
C ALA A 394 25.26 20.26 -2.31
N VAL A 395 24.95 21.13 -1.34
CA VAL A 395 25.88 21.53 -0.29
C VAL A 395 25.42 20.93 1.04
N ILE A 396 26.24 20.06 1.60
CA ILE A 396 25.94 19.31 2.82
C ILE A 396 26.52 20.05 4.02
N THR A 397 25.68 20.47 4.96
CA THR A 397 26.16 21.08 6.22
C THR A 397 26.56 20.00 7.23
N ARG A 398 27.39 20.38 8.21
CA ARG A 398 27.62 19.54 9.39
C ARG A 398 26.31 19.31 10.15
N ALA A 399 26.23 18.18 10.84
CA ALA A 399 25.13 17.85 11.72
C ALA A 399 25.33 18.56 13.07
N GLU A 400 24.67 19.70 13.22
CA GLU A 400 24.53 20.37 14.52
C GLU A 400 23.38 19.72 15.32
N PRO A 401 23.36 19.85 16.66
CA PRO A 401 22.19 19.49 17.46
C PRO A 401 20.92 20.13 16.90
N LEU A 402 19.81 19.41 16.98
CA LEU A 402 18.49 19.98 16.68
C LEU A 402 17.94 20.58 17.97
N GLU A 403 17.57 21.85 17.94
CA GLU A 403 16.76 22.47 19.00
C GLU A 403 15.28 22.32 18.63
N LEU A 404 14.51 21.56 19.43
CA LEU A 404 13.09 21.35 19.19
C LEU A 404 12.28 22.51 19.76
N ALA A 405 11.78 23.39 18.90
CA ALA A 405 10.92 24.50 19.32
C ALA A 405 9.64 23.99 19.99
N VAL A 406 9.41 24.35 21.25
CA VAL A 406 8.18 24.01 22.01
C VAL A 406 7.31 25.25 22.18
N VAL A 407 6.04 25.16 21.77
CA VAL A 407 5.04 26.22 21.95
C VAL A 407 3.99 25.73 22.94
N ASP A 408 3.91 26.36 24.12
CA ASP A 408 2.90 26.02 25.12
C ASP A 408 1.57 26.73 24.81
N LEU A 409 0.52 25.96 24.53
CA LEU A 409 -0.83 26.47 24.27
C LEU A 409 -1.72 26.41 25.52
N ARG A 410 -1.22 25.92 26.66
CA ARG A 410 -2.04 25.72 27.87
C ARG A 410 -2.51 27.03 28.50
N GLU A 411 -1.81 28.13 28.24
CA GLU A 411 -2.20 29.50 28.64
C GLU A 411 -3.48 29.98 27.93
N LEU A 412 -3.82 29.41 26.78
CA LEU A 412 -5.07 29.73 26.07
C LEU A 412 -6.27 28.98 26.67
N PRO A 413 -7.48 29.56 26.59
CA PRO A 413 -8.72 28.88 26.96
C PRO A 413 -8.85 27.54 26.24
N ALA A 414 -9.32 26.49 26.92
CA ALA A 414 -9.36 25.12 26.38
C ALA A 414 -10.09 25.00 25.03
N GLY A 415 -11.15 25.77 24.81
CA GLY A 415 -11.90 25.81 23.54
C GLY A 415 -11.13 26.46 22.37
N GLU A 416 -10.08 27.23 22.65
CA GLU A 416 -9.29 27.94 21.64
C GLU A 416 -8.00 27.19 21.26
N ARG A 417 -7.45 26.37 22.16
CA ARG A 417 -6.19 25.61 21.96
C ARG A 417 -6.17 24.83 20.65
N GLU A 418 -7.23 24.08 20.37
CA GLU A 418 -7.37 23.25 19.17
C GLU A 418 -7.52 24.09 17.88
N ALA A 419 -8.11 25.29 17.97
CA ALA A 419 -8.19 26.22 16.84
C ALA A 419 -6.82 26.85 16.56
N GLN A 420 -6.09 27.26 17.62
CA GLN A 420 -4.75 27.81 17.50
C GLN A 420 -3.73 26.77 17.00
N ALA A 421 -3.80 25.52 17.48
CA ALA A 421 -2.94 24.44 16.99
C ALA A 421 -3.13 24.18 15.48
N ARG A 422 -4.39 24.11 15.02
CA ARG A 422 -4.72 23.99 13.59
C ARG A 422 -4.25 25.20 12.78
N ARG A 423 -4.34 26.41 13.33
CA ARG A 423 -3.81 27.63 12.69
C ARG A 423 -2.29 27.55 12.54
N LEU A 424 -1.56 27.24 13.62
CA LEU A 424 -0.09 27.11 13.60
C LEU A 424 0.37 26.03 12.61
N GLY A 425 -0.28 24.86 12.59
CA GLY A 425 0.01 23.81 11.59
C GLY A 425 -0.23 24.26 10.15
N ALA A 426 -1.29 25.04 9.91
CA ALA A 426 -1.60 25.57 8.59
C ALA A 426 -0.66 26.71 8.15
N ASP A 427 -0.21 27.55 9.09
CA ASP A 427 0.77 28.62 8.85
C ASP A 427 2.16 28.02 8.58
N GLU A 428 2.59 27.02 9.36
CA GLU A 428 3.82 26.25 9.15
C GLU A 428 3.83 25.51 7.79
N ALA A 429 2.70 24.90 7.39
CA ALA A 429 2.58 24.27 6.07
C ALA A 429 2.74 25.28 4.90
N ARG A 430 2.31 26.53 5.10
CA ARG A 430 2.41 27.61 4.10
C ARG A 430 3.74 28.38 4.14
N LEU A 431 4.56 28.21 5.16
CA LEU A 431 5.83 28.92 5.30
C LEU A 431 6.86 28.32 4.31
N PRO A 432 7.26 29.03 3.23
CA PRO A 432 8.14 28.48 2.21
C PRO A 432 9.53 28.14 2.78
N PHE A 433 10.30 27.37 2.01
CA PHE A 433 11.71 27.11 2.26
C PHE A 433 12.59 27.95 1.31
N ASP A 434 13.78 28.35 1.77
CA ASP A 434 14.84 28.84 0.90
C ASP A 434 15.75 27.65 0.55
N LEU A 435 15.74 27.22 -0.72
CA LEU A 435 16.52 26.05 -1.13
C LEU A 435 18.03 26.28 -1.04
N ALA A 436 18.52 27.50 -1.18
CA ALA A 436 19.94 27.82 -1.13
C ALA A 436 20.47 27.88 0.31
N ARG A 437 19.64 28.30 1.27
CA ARG A 437 20.05 28.56 2.67
C ARG A 437 19.58 27.51 3.68
N GLY A 438 18.41 26.89 3.45
CA GLY A 438 17.83 25.93 4.39
C GLY A 438 17.50 26.52 5.78
N PRO A 439 17.31 25.67 6.81
CA PRO A 439 17.24 24.21 6.73
C PRO A 439 15.98 23.73 6.00
N LEU A 440 16.04 22.57 5.33
CA LEU A 440 14.91 22.00 4.55
C LEU A 440 14.07 20.98 5.33
N PHE A 441 14.21 21.01 6.65
CA PHE A 441 13.51 20.23 7.65
C PHE A 441 13.22 21.15 8.85
N ARG A 442 11.97 21.22 9.29
CA ARG A 442 11.51 21.95 10.49
C ARG A 442 10.68 21.02 11.37
N ALA A 443 10.83 21.18 12.68
CA ALA A 443 10.06 20.47 13.69
C ALA A 443 9.62 21.46 14.77
N THR A 444 8.34 21.42 15.16
CA THR A 444 7.78 22.26 16.22
C THR A 444 6.80 21.44 17.04
N LEU A 445 6.97 21.41 18.36
CA LEU A 445 6.12 20.69 19.29
C LEU A 445 5.13 21.66 19.95
N LEU A 446 3.84 21.48 19.71
CA LEU A 446 2.78 22.22 20.39
C LEU A 446 2.33 21.44 21.62
N ARG A 447 2.27 22.08 22.78
CA ARG A 447 1.74 21.50 24.01
C ARG A 447 0.31 21.96 24.23
N THR A 448 -0.67 21.07 24.05
CA THR A 448 -2.10 21.38 24.23
C THR A 448 -2.57 21.06 25.65
N ASP A 449 -1.96 20.07 26.31
CA ASP A 449 -2.17 19.74 27.73
C ASP A 449 -0.91 19.10 28.38
N GLU A 450 -1.02 18.46 29.54
CA GLU A 450 0.12 17.75 30.15
C GLU A 450 0.49 16.46 29.43
N GLU A 451 -0.53 15.71 28.97
CA GLU A 451 -0.41 14.44 28.26
C GLU A 451 -0.99 14.51 26.82
N ASP A 452 -1.14 15.72 26.27
CA ASP A 452 -1.63 15.94 24.91
C ASP A 452 -0.73 16.95 24.19
N TRP A 453 -0.22 16.52 23.03
CA TRP A 453 0.81 17.22 22.27
C TRP A 453 0.54 17.10 20.78
N ILE A 454 0.96 18.07 19.98
CA ILE A 454 0.92 18.03 18.52
C ILE A 454 2.30 18.36 17.97
N LEU A 455 2.97 17.36 17.38
CA LEU A 455 4.24 17.53 16.69
C LEU A 455 3.98 17.91 15.23
N LEU A 456 4.41 19.10 14.83
CA LEU A 456 4.47 19.54 13.44
C LEU A 456 5.83 19.14 12.86
N LEU A 457 5.84 18.43 11.73
CA LEU A 457 7.04 18.09 10.97
C LEU A 457 6.87 18.54 9.52
N THR A 458 7.78 19.38 9.03
CA THR A 458 7.74 19.89 7.66
C THR A 458 9.06 19.66 6.96
N THR A 459 9.01 19.11 5.75
CA THR A 459 10.16 18.99 4.84
C THR A 459 9.87 19.64 3.51
N HIS A 460 10.90 20.06 2.77
CA HIS A 460 10.75 20.35 1.35
C HIS A 460 10.82 19.04 0.53
N HIS A 461 10.01 18.91 -0.52
CA HIS A 461 9.91 17.66 -1.28
C HIS A 461 11.24 17.24 -1.93
N ILE A 462 12.16 18.19 -2.20
CA ILE A 462 13.50 17.97 -2.76
C ILE A 462 14.45 17.14 -1.86
N VAL A 463 14.14 17.04 -0.55
CA VAL A 463 14.91 16.24 0.42
C VAL A 463 14.11 15.04 0.97
N SER A 464 12.84 14.86 0.59
CA SER A 464 11.97 13.82 1.16
C SER A 464 10.78 13.46 0.27
N ASP A 465 10.63 12.18 -0.03
CA ASP A 465 9.47 11.59 -0.74
C ASP A 465 8.54 10.77 0.17
N GLY A 466 7.45 10.24 -0.40
CA GLY A 466 6.46 9.46 0.36
C GLY A 466 7.04 8.23 1.06
N TRP A 467 8.05 7.60 0.45
CA TRP A 467 8.79 6.48 1.04
C TRP A 467 9.65 6.93 2.22
N SER A 468 10.33 8.08 2.08
CA SER A 468 11.13 8.70 3.13
C SER A 468 10.33 9.01 4.40
N THR A 469 9.02 9.29 4.28
CA THR A 469 8.13 9.42 5.45
C THR A 469 8.02 8.10 6.23
N GLY A 470 7.92 6.96 5.53
CA GLY A 470 7.91 5.64 6.17
C GLY A 470 9.25 5.26 6.81
N VAL A 471 10.38 5.69 6.23
CA VAL A 471 11.71 5.57 6.84
C VAL A 471 11.78 6.41 8.12
N LEU A 472 11.41 7.69 8.04
CA LEU A 472 11.41 8.63 9.17
C LEU A 472 10.55 8.11 10.34
N ASN A 473 9.32 7.67 10.10
CA ASN A 473 8.43 7.16 11.15
C ASN A 473 9.01 5.90 11.83
N ARG A 474 9.67 5.02 11.08
CA ARG A 474 10.30 3.79 11.60
C ARG A 474 11.52 4.11 12.47
N GLU A 475 12.42 4.95 11.97
CA GLU A 475 13.62 5.36 12.73
C GLU A 475 13.24 6.18 13.96
N LEU A 476 12.24 7.06 13.87
CA LEU A 476 11.73 7.83 15.00
C LEU A 476 11.21 6.94 16.14
N ALA A 477 10.52 5.84 15.82
CA ALA A 477 10.08 4.87 16.83
C ALA A 477 11.25 4.16 17.53
N LEU A 478 12.22 3.66 16.75
CA LEU A 478 13.40 2.97 17.28
C LEU A 478 14.29 3.88 18.14
N LEU A 479 14.51 5.13 17.68
CA LEU A 479 15.32 6.12 18.38
C LEU A 479 14.64 6.64 19.65
N TYR A 480 13.33 6.91 19.59
CA TYR A 480 12.59 7.35 20.77
C TYR A 480 12.57 6.26 21.84
N GLN A 481 12.40 4.99 21.45
CA GLN A 481 12.53 3.85 22.37
C GLN A 481 13.92 3.80 23.01
N ALA A 482 14.98 3.95 22.21
CA ALA A 482 16.35 3.88 22.71
C ALA A 482 16.68 5.02 23.69
N PHE A 483 16.40 6.28 23.30
CA PHE A 483 16.74 7.46 24.08
C PHE A 483 15.87 7.62 25.34
N SER A 484 14.57 7.30 25.29
CA SER A 484 13.72 7.26 26.51
C SER A 484 14.15 6.16 27.50
N SER A 485 14.86 5.13 27.01
CA SER A 485 15.48 4.08 27.85
C SER A 485 16.91 4.43 28.29
N GLY A 486 17.45 5.59 27.93
CA GLY A 486 18.83 6.00 28.22
C GLY A 486 19.90 5.22 27.44
N THR A 487 19.52 4.54 26.35
CA THR A 487 20.43 3.76 25.49
C THR A 487 20.81 4.52 24.21
N PRO A 488 21.99 4.25 23.61
CA PRO A 488 22.41 4.90 22.37
C PRO A 488 21.59 4.44 21.15
N SER A 489 21.73 5.18 20.05
CA SER A 489 21.11 4.85 18.75
C SER A 489 21.40 3.38 18.34
N PRO A 490 20.37 2.55 18.07
CA PRO A 490 20.53 1.18 17.61
C PRO A 490 20.74 1.09 16.08
N LEU A 491 20.75 2.22 15.37
CA LEU A 491 20.75 2.26 13.91
C LEU A 491 22.21 2.25 13.37
N PRO A 492 22.63 1.23 12.60
CA PRO A 492 23.98 1.17 12.02
C PRO A 492 24.15 2.24 10.94
N GLU A 493 25.33 2.86 10.84
CA GLU A 493 25.60 3.92 9.86
C GLU A 493 25.24 3.51 8.41
N LEU A 494 24.74 4.48 7.65
CA LEU A 494 24.29 4.23 6.27
C LEU A 494 25.52 4.11 5.34
N PRO A 495 25.64 3.02 4.55
CA PRO A 495 26.80 2.80 3.69
C PRO A 495 26.86 3.75 2.49
N ILE A 496 25.71 4.32 2.10
CA ILE A 496 25.56 5.34 1.06
C ILE A 496 24.52 6.38 1.49
N GLN A 497 24.46 7.50 0.78
CA GLN A 497 23.56 8.61 1.01
C GLN A 497 22.94 9.10 -0.31
N SER A 498 21.93 9.97 -0.24
CA SER A 498 21.19 10.44 -1.43
C SER A 498 22.06 11.14 -2.48
N VAL A 499 23.17 11.77 -2.06
CA VAL A 499 24.14 12.43 -2.96
C VAL A 499 25.01 11.42 -3.73
N ASP A 500 25.26 10.25 -3.16
CA ASP A 500 25.99 9.16 -3.81
C ASP A 500 25.12 8.59 -4.95
N TYR A 501 23.82 8.39 -4.68
CA TYR A 501 22.83 8.04 -5.69
C TYR A 501 22.71 9.11 -6.79
N ALA A 502 22.63 10.40 -6.45
CA ALA A 502 22.58 11.47 -7.44
C ALA A 502 23.80 11.45 -8.38
N SER A 503 24.99 11.27 -7.81
CA SER A 503 26.26 11.20 -8.55
C SER A 503 26.41 9.92 -9.38
N TRP A 504 25.82 8.81 -8.92
CA TRP A 504 25.70 7.56 -9.68
C TRP A 504 24.71 7.70 -10.84
N GLN A 505 23.50 8.21 -10.59
CA GLN A 505 22.43 8.36 -11.59
C GLN A 505 22.90 9.20 -12.78
N ARG A 506 23.66 10.29 -12.53
CA ARG A 506 24.24 11.13 -13.60
C ARG A 506 25.28 10.40 -14.46
N ARG A 507 26.05 9.47 -13.89
CA ARG A 507 27.07 8.69 -14.60
C ARG A 507 26.50 7.46 -15.30
N TRP A 508 25.40 6.92 -14.80
CA TRP A 508 24.72 5.75 -15.36
C TRP A 508 23.73 6.13 -16.47
N LEU A 509 22.87 7.13 -16.25
CA LEU A 509 21.83 7.53 -17.21
C LEU A 509 22.36 8.56 -18.23
N GLN A 510 23.25 8.11 -19.10
CA GLN A 510 23.83 8.91 -20.20
C GLN A 510 24.15 8.03 -21.42
N GLY A 511 24.37 8.66 -22.58
CA GLY A 511 24.68 7.97 -23.85
C GLY A 511 23.61 6.95 -24.24
N GLU A 512 24.04 5.78 -24.72
CA GLU A 512 23.17 4.69 -25.20
C GLU A 512 22.02 4.33 -24.24
N ILE A 513 22.24 4.39 -22.93
CA ILE A 513 21.23 4.05 -21.91
C ILE A 513 20.13 5.11 -21.89
N LEU A 514 20.50 6.39 -21.88
CA LEU A 514 19.56 7.51 -21.95
C LEU A 514 18.79 7.51 -23.28
N ASP A 515 19.48 7.26 -24.39
CA ASP A 515 18.87 7.21 -25.73
C ASP A 515 17.87 6.06 -25.87
N ALA A 516 18.16 4.88 -25.32
CA ALA A 516 17.23 3.75 -25.31
C ALA A 516 15.95 4.06 -24.51
N HIS A 517 16.09 4.66 -23.33
CA HIS A 517 14.95 5.12 -22.53
C HIS A 517 14.13 6.20 -23.26
N LEU A 518 14.79 7.19 -23.86
CA LEU A 518 14.13 8.24 -24.65
C LEU A 518 13.40 7.68 -25.88
N ALA A 519 13.99 6.73 -26.59
CA ALA A 519 13.39 6.11 -27.77
C ALA A 519 12.07 5.40 -27.43
N TYR A 520 12.05 4.60 -26.34
CA TYR A 520 10.83 3.96 -25.86
C TYR A 520 9.73 4.99 -25.56
N TRP A 521 10.03 6.01 -24.75
CA TRP A 521 9.02 6.98 -24.35
C TRP A 521 8.54 7.87 -25.49
N LYS A 522 9.42 8.25 -26.43
CA LYS A 522 9.04 8.92 -27.68
C LYS A 522 8.10 8.07 -28.52
N GLN A 523 8.32 6.75 -28.60
CA GLN A 523 7.42 5.85 -29.32
C GLN A 523 6.05 5.72 -28.63
N GLN A 524 6.01 5.56 -27.30
CA GLN A 524 4.74 5.44 -26.56
C GLN A 524 3.87 6.70 -26.65
N LEU A 525 4.49 7.88 -26.56
CA LEU A 525 3.79 9.17 -26.55
C LEU A 525 3.71 9.82 -27.94
N ALA A 526 4.18 9.14 -29.00
CA ALA A 526 4.07 9.62 -30.38
C ALA A 526 2.60 9.86 -30.77
N ALA A 527 2.28 11.09 -31.18
CA ALA A 527 0.90 11.51 -31.48
C ALA A 527 -0.09 11.20 -30.34
N SER A 528 0.32 11.38 -29.08
CA SER A 528 -0.61 11.40 -27.94
C SER A 528 -1.60 12.56 -28.09
N PRO A 529 -2.87 12.40 -27.66
CA PRO A 529 -3.84 13.48 -27.70
C PRO A 529 -3.36 14.65 -26.83
N PRO A 530 -3.50 15.92 -27.28
CA PRO A 530 -2.97 17.07 -26.54
C PRO A 530 -3.70 17.32 -25.22
N ARG A 531 -4.88 16.73 -25.02
CA ARG A 531 -5.72 16.99 -23.86
C ARG A 531 -6.73 15.87 -23.57
N LEU A 532 -6.96 15.62 -22.28
CA LEU A 532 -8.16 14.98 -21.75
C LEU A 532 -9.22 16.05 -21.45
N ASP A 533 -10.36 16.00 -22.14
CA ASP A 533 -11.44 16.99 -22.03
C ASP A 533 -12.45 16.59 -20.95
N LEU A 534 -12.01 16.75 -19.69
CA LEU A 534 -12.84 16.49 -18.51
C LEU A 534 -14.12 17.35 -18.49
N PRO A 535 -15.27 16.79 -18.05
CA PRO A 535 -16.52 17.53 -17.89
C PRO A 535 -16.48 18.44 -16.65
N VAL A 536 -15.82 19.58 -16.77
CA VAL A 536 -15.73 20.62 -15.74
C VAL A 536 -17.06 21.37 -15.57
N ASP A 537 -17.39 21.72 -14.33
CA ASP A 537 -18.57 22.55 -14.01
C ASP A 537 -18.32 24.03 -14.37
N HIS A 538 -17.07 24.49 -14.20
CA HIS A 538 -16.66 25.89 -14.34
C HIS A 538 -15.61 26.09 -15.44
N ARG A 539 -15.53 27.31 -15.99
CA ARG A 539 -14.45 27.68 -16.92
C ARG A 539 -13.19 28.02 -16.13
N ARG A 540 -12.06 27.41 -16.49
CA ARG A 540 -10.73 27.71 -15.93
C ARG A 540 -10.47 29.22 -15.94
N ALA A 541 -10.10 29.77 -14.78
CA ALA A 541 -9.65 31.15 -14.66
C ALA A 541 -8.22 31.30 -15.22
N ALA A 542 -7.91 32.48 -15.79
CA ALA A 542 -6.60 32.79 -16.38
C ALA A 542 -5.47 33.02 -15.35
N ALA A 543 -5.73 32.76 -14.07
CA ALA A 543 -4.75 32.79 -12.99
C ALA A 543 -5.11 31.67 -12.00
N PRO A 544 -4.25 30.65 -11.78
CA PRO A 544 -4.53 29.58 -10.84
C PRO A 544 -4.73 30.12 -9.42
N ARG A 545 -5.88 29.83 -8.81
CA ARG A 545 -6.11 30.10 -7.40
C ARG A 545 -5.79 28.85 -6.59
N SER A 546 -4.49 28.65 -6.33
CA SER A 546 -3.90 27.51 -5.61
C SER A 546 -4.66 27.13 -4.32
N ARG A 547 -5.72 26.31 -4.47
CA ARG A 547 -6.56 25.72 -3.42
C ARG A 547 -6.96 24.31 -3.88
N GLY A 548 -6.64 23.29 -3.11
CA GLY A 548 -7.17 21.94 -3.32
C GLY A 548 -8.42 21.70 -2.46
N ALA A 549 -9.39 21.00 -3.02
CA ALA A 549 -10.47 20.39 -2.27
C ALA A 549 -10.32 18.86 -2.32
N VAL A 550 -10.72 18.16 -1.26
CA VAL A 550 -10.55 16.71 -1.14
C VAL A 550 -11.89 16.07 -0.81
N GLN A 551 -12.29 15.06 -1.60
CA GLN A 551 -13.48 14.26 -1.37
C GLN A 551 -13.07 12.81 -1.01
N PRO A 552 -13.23 12.37 0.24
CA PRO A 552 -12.90 11.00 0.65
C PRO A 552 -13.96 9.99 0.19
N PHE A 553 -13.54 8.73 0.08
CA PHE A 553 -14.39 7.55 -0.12
C PHE A 553 -13.73 6.28 0.46
N LEU A 554 -14.47 5.17 0.51
CA LEU A 554 -14.00 3.88 1.01
C LEU A 554 -14.49 2.77 0.09
N LEU A 555 -13.60 1.93 -0.44
CA LEU A 555 -14.00 0.67 -1.07
C LEU A 555 -14.01 -0.43 -0.01
N PRO A 556 -15.15 -1.10 0.24
CA PRO A 556 -15.25 -2.14 1.26
C PRO A 556 -14.33 -3.33 0.98
N ALA A 557 -13.85 -3.99 2.03
CA ALA A 557 -12.92 -5.10 1.97
C ALA A 557 -13.35 -6.24 1.03
N ALA A 558 -14.66 -6.53 0.94
CA ALA A 558 -15.19 -7.52 0.00
C ALA A 558 -14.94 -7.14 -1.47
N LEU A 559 -15.14 -5.86 -1.83
CA LEU A 559 -14.89 -5.35 -3.17
C LEU A 559 -13.38 -5.26 -3.45
N ALA A 560 -12.60 -4.74 -2.50
CA ALA A 560 -11.15 -4.70 -2.57
C ALA A 560 -10.54 -6.09 -2.81
N HIS A 561 -11.00 -7.09 -2.06
CA HIS A 561 -10.59 -8.48 -2.22
C HIS A 561 -10.96 -9.04 -3.60
N ALA A 562 -12.18 -8.80 -4.07
CA ALA A 562 -12.62 -9.29 -5.37
C ALA A 562 -11.87 -8.64 -6.55
N LEU A 563 -11.48 -7.37 -6.41
CA LEU A 563 -10.60 -6.66 -7.36
C LEU A 563 -9.18 -7.24 -7.37
N ARG A 564 -8.58 -7.52 -6.19
CA ARG A 564 -7.29 -8.22 -6.09
C ARG A 564 -7.36 -9.61 -6.75
N ALA A 565 -8.43 -10.37 -6.51
CA ALA A 565 -8.64 -11.68 -7.10
C ALA A 565 -8.86 -11.63 -8.62
N LEU A 566 -9.50 -10.58 -9.15
CA LEU A 566 -9.61 -10.34 -10.59
C LEU A 566 -8.24 -10.05 -11.22
N GLY A 567 -7.48 -9.11 -10.65
CA GLY A 567 -6.12 -8.81 -11.10
C GLY A 567 -5.21 -10.04 -11.10
N GLY A 568 -5.21 -10.80 -10.00
CA GLY A 568 -4.39 -12.01 -9.85
C GLY A 568 -4.65 -13.07 -10.92
N ARG A 569 -5.93 -13.30 -11.29
CA ARG A 569 -6.29 -14.21 -12.41
C ARG A 569 -5.69 -13.74 -13.74
N GLU A 570 -5.71 -12.44 -13.99
CA GLU A 570 -5.19 -11.83 -15.22
C GLU A 570 -3.69 -11.48 -15.15
N ARG A 571 -2.96 -11.99 -14.15
CA ARG A 571 -1.54 -11.69 -13.89
C ARG A 571 -1.27 -10.17 -13.86
N ALA A 572 -2.18 -9.42 -13.25
CA ALA A 572 -2.13 -7.97 -13.12
C ALA A 572 -2.20 -7.57 -11.63
N SER A 573 -1.56 -6.46 -11.28
CA SER A 573 -1.62 -5.94 -9.91
C SER A 573 -2.96 -5.26 -9.62
N LEU A 574 -3.24 -5.02 -8.33
CA LEU A 574 -4.35 -4.16 -7.91
C LEU A 574 -4.26 -2.77 -8.55
N PHE A 575 -3.05 -2.19 -8.65
CA PHE A 575 -2.78 -0.94 -9.35
C PHE A 575 -3.27 -0.99 -10.81
N MET A 576 -2.88 -2.01 -11.58
CA MET A 576 -3.30 -2.15 -12.98
C MET A 576 -4.82 -2.32 -13.10
N THR A 577 -5.44 -3.03 -12.16
CA THR A 577 -6.89 -3.29 -12.13
C THR A 577 -7.68 -2.00 -11.84
N LEU A 578 -7.25 -1.22 -10.84
CA LEU A 578 -7.87 0.05 -10.49
C LEU A 578 -7.60 1.14 -11.54
N LEU A 579 -6.42 1.16 -12.15
CA LEU A 579 -6.10 2.05 -13.27
C LEU A 579 -7.01 1.76 -14.47
N ALA A 580 -7.15 0.50 -14.89
CA ALA A 580 -8.07 0.13 -15.97
C ALA A 580 -9.54 0.52 -15.69
N ALA A 581 -9.99 0.40 -14.44
CA ALA A 581 -11.31 0.86 -14.04
C ALA A 581 -11.45 2.39 -14.07
N PHE A 582 -10.38 3.10 -13.72
CA PHE A 582 -10.34 4.57 -13.74
C PHE A 582 -10.26 5.11 -15.17
N ASP A 583 -9.45 4.52 -16.06
CA ASP A 583 -9.44 4.85 -17.50
C ASP A 583 -10.81 4.57 -18.13
N THR A 584 -11.48 3.48 -17.72
CA THR A 584 -12.88 3.21 -18.13
C THR A 584 -13.81 4.33 -17.67
N LEU A 585 -13.71 4.79 -16.42
CA LEU A 585 -14.51 5.91 -15.90
C LEU A 585 -14.26 7.18 -16.72
N LEU A 586 -13.00 7.52 -16.99
CA LEU A 586 -12.62 8.70 -17.75
C LEU A 586 -13.16 8.62 -19.19
N HIS A 587 -12.96 7.50 -19.89
CA HIS A 587 -13.50 7.24 -21.23
C HIS A 587 -15.03 7.41 -21.26
N ARG A 588 -15.76 6.89 -20.27
CA ARG A 588 -17.23 7.01 -20.18
C ARG A 588 -17.71 8.44 -19.91
N TYR A 589 -16.85 9.32 -19.40
CA TYR A 589 -17.15 10.73 -19.16
C TYR A 589 -16.69 11.68 -20.29
N THR A 590 -15.58 11.37 -20.98
CA THR A 590 -15.00 12.23 -22.03
C THR A 590 -15.35 11.77 -23.45
N GLY A 591 -15.69 10.50 -23.63
CA GLY A 591 -15.84 9.86 -24.95
C GLY A 591 -14.52 9.68 -25.71
N GLN A 592 -13.36 9.82 -25.03
CA GLN A 592 -12.04 9.67 -25.65
C GLN A 592 -11.53 8.23 -25.49
N ASP A 593 -10.97 7.68 -26.58
CA ASP A 593 -10.43 6.32 -26.65
C ASP A 593 -8.93 6.24 -26.33
N ASP A 594 -8.25 7.37 -26.19
CA ASP A 594 -6.81 7.47 -25.93
C ASP A 594 -6.62 8.45 -24.76
N ILE A 595 -6.09 7.94 -23.64
CA ILE A 595 -6.07 8.63 -22.36
C ILE A 595 -4.65 8.55 -21.79
N VAL A 596 -4.11 9.68 -21.34
CA VAL A 596 -2.82 9.73 -20.65
C VAL A 596 -3.06 10.10 -19.18
N VAL A 597 -2.71 9.18 -18.28
CA VAL A 597 -2.81 9.36 -16.82
C VAL A 597 -1.40 9.41 -16.23
N GLY A 598 -1.17 10.37 -15.34
CA GLY A 598 0.06 10.40 -14.54
C GLY A 598 0.01 9.36 -13.43
N SER A 599 1.13 8.67 -13.17
CA SER A 599 1.31 7.85 -11.96
C SER A 599 2.68 8.14 -11.34
N PRO A 600 2.77 8.39 -10.03
CA PRO A 600 4.06 8.42 -9.36
C PRO A 600 4.62 7.00 -9.25
N VAL A 601 5.95 6.90 -9.18
CA VAL A 601 6.69 5.70 -8.80
C VAL A 601 7.75 6.07 -7.77
N ALA A 602 8.12 5.13 -6.88
CA ALA A 602 9.04 5.41 -5.79
C ALA A 602 10.48 5.73 -6.25
N GLY A 603 10.88 5.30 -7.46
CA GLY A 603 12.24 5.50 -7.98
C GLY A 603 13.33 4.76 -7.19
N ARG A 604 12.95 3.74 -6.41
CA ARG A 604 13.84 2.92 -5.58
C ARG A 604 14.01 1.55 -6.22
N THR A 605 14.94 1.48 -7.17
CA THR A 605 15.18 0.30 -8.03
C THR A 605 16.45 -0.48 -7.68
N CYS A 606 17.19 -0.01 -6.67
CA CYS A 606 18.27 -0.73 -6.02
C CYS A 606 18.06 -0.75 -4.49
N VAL A 607 18.64 -1.74 -3.81
CA VAL A 607 18.35 -2.05 -2.39
C VAL A 607 19.01 -1.05 -1.44
N GLU A 608 20.16 -0.53 -1.84
CA GLU A 608 21.00 0.37 -1.07
C GLU A 608 20.28 1.71 -0.78
N ILE A 609 19.34 2.13 -1.64
CA ILE A 609 18.56 3.36 -1.47
C ILE A 609 17.22 3.14 -0.74
N GLU A 610 16.81 1.92 -0.39
CA GLU A 610 15.53 1.66 0.31
C GLU A 610 15.48 2.31 1.69
N GLY A 611 16.61 2.31 2.41
CA GLY A 611 16.73 2.84 3.76
C GLY A 611 16.94 4.35 3.86
N LEU A 612 17.02 5.08 2.73
CA LEU A 612 17.42 6.49 2.73
C LEU A 612 16.24 7.47 2.79
N ILE A 613 16.43 8.58 3.49
CA ILE A 613 15.60 9.78 3.32
C ILE A 613 16.19 10.60 2.15
N GLY A 614 15.33 10.98 1.20
CA GLY A 614 15.71 11.73 0.00
C GLY A 614 14.55 11.89 -0.98
N PHE A 615 14.82 12.45 -2.16
CA PHE A 615 13.84 12.57 -3.24
C PHE A 615 14.21 11.67 -4.41
N PHE A 616 13.60 10.49 -4.45
CA PHE A 616 13.82 9.48 -5.48
C PHE A 616 12.60 9.32 -6.41
N ALA A 617 11.41 9.74 -5.95
CA ALA A 617 10.16 9.57 -6.70
C ALA A 617 10.20 10.21 -8.09
N ASN A 618 9.76 9.44 -9.09
CA ASN A 618 9.57 9.89 -10.48
C ASN A 618 8.09 9.81 -10.88
N THR A 619 7.72 10.32 -12.05
CA THR A 619 6.34 10.31 -12.56
C THR A 619 6.28 9.75 -13.97
N LEU A 620 5.40 8.77 -14.19
CA LEU A 620 5.22 8.10 -15.48
C LEU A 620 3.93 8.60 -16.15
N ALA A 621 3.98 8.82 -17.46
CA ALA A 621 2.81 9.17 -18.28
C ALA A 621 2.26 7.90 -18.94
N LEU A 622 1.24 7.28 -18.33
CA LEU A 622 0.66 6.03 -18.78
C LEU A 622 -0.40 6.31 -19.84
N ARG A 623 -0.08 6.04 -21.11
CA ARG A 623 -1.01 6.19 -22.24
C ARG A 623 -1.77 4.89 -22.48
N ILE A 624 -3.07 4.91 -22.27
CA ILE A 624 -3.97 3.76 -22.39
C ILE A 624 -4.92 3.94 -23.57
N ASN A 625 -4.98 2.93 -24.43
CA ASN A 625 -5.85 2.88 -25.61
C ASN A 625 -7.06 1.98 -25.34
N LEU A 626 -8.24 2.59 -25.26
CA LEU A 626 -9.55 1.99 -25.02
C LEU A 626 -10.34 1.77 -26.32
N SER A 627 -9.77 2.07 -27.49
CA SER A 627 -10.49 1.97 -28.77
C SER A 627 -10.96 0.54 -29.09
N GLY A 628 -12.08 0.48 -29.81
CA GLY A 628 -12.75 -0.75 -30.21
C GLY A 628 -13.79 -1.29 -29.22
N ASP A 629 -14.11 -0.57 -28.14
CA ASP A 629 -15.05 -0.99 -27.09
C ASP A 629 -14.72 -2.41 -26.53
N PRO A 630 -13.49 -2.58 -25.98
CA PRO A 630 -13.02 -3.86 -25.47
C PRO A 630 -13.84 -4.36 -24.27
N THR A 631 -13.71 -5.64 -23.96
CA THR A 631 -14.05 -6.17 -22.64
C THR A 631 -13.13 -5.59 -21.57
N PHE A 632 -13.57 -5.57 -20.30
CA PHE A 632 -12.70 -5.12 -19.22
C PHE A 632 -11.42 -5.98 -19.12
N ARG A 633 -11.53 -7.28 -19.34
CA ARG A 633 -10.38 -8.20 -19.40
C ARG A 633 -9.34 -7.82 -20.45
N GLU A 634 -9.77 -7.51 -21.67
CA GLU A 634 -8.88 -7.06 -22.74
C GLU A 634 -8.22 -5.71 -22.40
N LEU A 635 -8.98 -4.77 -21.82
CA LEU A 635 -8.44 -3.50 -21.35
C LEU A 635 -7.39 -3.71 -20.25
N LEU A 636 -7.64 -4.57 -19.26
CA LEU A 636 -6.68 -4.91 -18.21
C LEU A 636 -5.40 -5.52 -18.80
N GLY A 637 -5.51 -6.34 -19.85
CA GLY A 637 -4.37 -6.83 -20.61
C GLY A 637 -3.55 -5.72 -21.29
N ARG A 638 -4.22 -4.71 -21.89
CA ARG A 638 -3.57 -3.52 -22.48
C ARG A 638 -2.87 -2.68 -21.39
N VAL A 639 -3.56 -2.39 -20.28
CA VAL A 639 -3.03 -1.62 -19.14
C VAL A 639 -1.83 -2.31 -18.51
N ARG A 640 -1.87 -3.64 -18.33
CA ARG A 640 -0.73 -4.44 -17.89
C ARG A 640 0.46 -4.24 -18.83
N ALA A 641 0.27 -4.38 -20.15
CA ALA A 641 1.36 -4.23 -21.12
C ALA A 641 2.01 -2.83 -21.08
N VAL A 642 1.20 -1.76 -20.99
CA VAL A 642 1.70 -0.38 -20.87
C VAL A 642 2.44 -0.17 -19.54
N ALA A 643 1.87 -0.58 -18.42
CA ALA A 643 2.49 -0.42 -17.10
C ALA A 643 3.83 -1.17 -17.00
N LEU A 644 3.93 -2.39 -17.55
CA LEU A 644 5.19 -3.16 -17.57
C LEU A 644 6.27 -2.50 -18.45
N GLY A 645 5.88 -1.98 -19.62
CA GLY A 645 6.78 -1.22 -20.47
C GLY A 645 7.27 0.07 -19.80
N ALA A 646 6.36 0.81 -19.16
CA ALA A 646 6.65 2.02 -18.40
C ALA A 646 7.60 1.75 -17.23
N TYR A 647 7.38 0.67 -16.46
CA TYR A 647 8.24 0.27 -15.34
C TYR A 647 9.64 -0.17 -15.80
N ALA A 648 9.79 -0.75 -16.99
CA ALA A 648 11.11 -1.06 -17.55
C ALA A 648 11.92 0.19 -17.92
N HIS A 649 11.24 1.35 -18.11
CA HIS A 649 11.87 2.62 -18.48
C HIS A 649 11.60 3.74 -17.46
N GLN A 650 11.27 3.37 -16.21
CA GLN A 650 10.88 4.31 -15.16
C GLN A 650 12.01 5.21 -14.64
N GLU A 651 13.25 4.89 -15.01
CA GLU A 651 14.45 5.66 -14.69
C GLU A 651 14.57 6.95 -15.51
N LEU A 652 13.86 7.07 -16.63
CA LEU A 652 13.85 8.32 -17.39
C LEU A 652 13.13 9.42 -16.60
N PRO A 653 13.78 10.54 -16.26
CA PRO A 653 13.15 11.63 -15.54
C PRO A 653 12.03 12.25 -16.37
N PHE A 654 10.89 12.48 -15.74
CA PHE A 654 9.70 13.06 -16.40
C PHE A 654 10.03 14.34 -17.19
N ASP A 655 10.86 15.23 -16.66
CA ASP A 655 11.15 16.52 -17.31
C ASP A 655 12.13 16.39 -18.48
N THR A 656 13.04 15.41 -18.44
CA THR A 656 13.87 15.05 -19.60
C THR A 656 12.97 14.56 -20.75
N LEU A 657 11.90 13.82 -20.43
CA LEU A 657 10.89 13.40 -21.40
C LEU A 657 10.07 14.59 -21.93
N VAL A 658 9.61 15.50 -21.06
CA VAL A 658 8.89 16.73 -21.49
C VAL A 658 9.75 17.58 -22.43
N VAL A 659 11.02 17.81 -22.09
CA VAL A 659 11.95 18.58 -22.96
C VAL A 659 12.20 17.85 -24.28
N ALA A 660 12.29 16.52 -24.29
CA ALA A 660 12.55 15.74 -25.49
C ALA A 660 11.33 15.55 -26.41
N LEU A 661 10.11 15.79 -25.91
CA LEU A 661 8.85 15.78 -26.68
C LEU A 661 8.43 17.18 -27.15
N ASP A 662 8.84 18.23 -26.44
CA ASP A 662 8.44 19.65 -26.62
C ASP A 662 6.94 19.85 -26.94
N PRO A 663 6.02 19.39 -26.05
CA PRO A 663 4.58 19.54 -26.26
C PRO A 663 4.15 21.02 -26.27
N GLU A 664 3.05 21.33 -26.96
CA GLU A 664 2.54 22.71 -27.09
C GLU A 664 2.34 23.40 -25.73
N ARG A 665 3.21 24.37 -25.42
CA ARG A 665 3.25 25.04 -24.11
C ARG A 665 2.13 26.06 -23.94
N GLY A 666 0.94 25.58 -23.55
CA GLY A 666 -0.07 26.45 -22.96
C GLY A 666 0.36 26.91 -21.55
N ARG A 667 0.23 28.20 -21.24
CA ARG A 667 0.65 28.80 -19.96
C ARG A 667 -0.05 28.22 -18.71
N ASP A 668 -1.17 27.54 -18.89
CA ASP A 668 -2.04 27.04 -17.80
C ASP A 668 -2.07 25.50 -17.71
N GLN A 669 -1.04 24.79 -18.20
CA GLN A 669 -1.09 23.35 -18.46
C GLN A 669 0.07 22.54 -17.86
N THR A 670 -0.26 21.41 -17.24
CA THR A 670 0.68 20.32 -16.96
C THR A 670 1.05 19.59 -18.28
N PRO A 671 2.33 19.26 -18.55
CA PRO A 671 2.77 19.14 -19.95
C PRO A 671 2.30 17.91 -20.74
N LEU A 672 1.91 16.82 -20.08
CA LEU A 672 1.59 15.53 -20.73
C LEU A 672 0.29 14.87 -20.25
N PHE A 673 -0.24 15.26 -19.09
CA PHE A 673 -1.50 14.74 -18.53
C PHE A 673 -2.09 15.74 -17.54
N ARG A 674 -3.41 15.66 -17.33
CA ARG A 674 -4.19 16.51 -16.41
C ARG A 674 -4.73 15.78 -15.19
N VAL A 675 -4.65 14.45 -15.22
CA VAL A 675 -5.18 13.57 -14.19
C VAL A 675 -4.06 12.70 -13.65
N MET A 676 -4.04 12.51 -12.34
CA MET A 676 -3.09 11.64 -11.65
C MET A 676 -3.85 10.48 -10.99
N PHE A 677 -3.31 9.27 -11.11
CA PHE A 677 -3.75 8.09 -10.38
C PHE A 677 -2.64 7.62 -9.43
N VAL A 678 -2.99 7.41 -8.16
CA VAL A 678 -2.04 7.03 -7.11
C VAL A 678 -2.59 5.85 -6.32
N LEU A 679 -1.84 4.74 -6.30
CA LEU A 679 -2.03 3.69 -5.31
C LEU A 679 -0.90 3.79 -4.26
N GLN A 680 -1.25 4.11 -3.02
CA GLN A 680 -0.32 4.27 -1.91
C GLN A 680 -0.16 2.94 -1.17
N ASN A 681 0.93 2.24 -1.47
CA ASN A 681 1.35 1.00 -0.79
C ASN A 681 2.52 1.23 0.20
N ALA A 682 2.94 2.49 0.37
CA ALA A 682 3.94 2.85 1.37
C ALA A 682 3.33 2.85 2.78
N PRO A 683 4.05 2.38 3.82
CA PRO A 683 3.53 2.35 5.18
C PRO A 683 3.33 3.78 5.71
N ALA A 684 2.09 4.25 5.64
CA ALA A 684 1.66 5.60 6.07
C ALA A 684 1.29 5.68 7.56
N SER A 685 1.51 4.60 8.32
CA SER A 685 1.20 4.53 9.74
C SER A 685 1.99 5.55 10.56
N ALA A 686 1.33 6.09 11.59
CA ALA A 686 1.99 6.92 12.60
C ALA A 686 3.14 6.14 13.29
N PRO A 687 4.20 6.81 13.77
CA PRO A 687 5.28 6.14 14.49
C PRO A 687 4.77 5.47 15.76
N ALA A 688 5.11 4.19 15.95
CA ALA A 688 4.75 3.42 17.14
C ALA A 688 5.68 3.76 18.32
N LEU A 689 5.43 4.88 18.98
CA LEU A 689 6.23 5.35 20.12
C LEU A 689 5.83 4.59 21.41
N PRO A 690 6.75 3.91 22.13
CA PRO A 690 6.42 3.20 23.36
C PRO A 690 5.71 4.07 24.40
N GLY A 691 4.60 3.56 24.94
CA GLY A 691 3.80 4.23 25.97
C GLY A 691 2.95 5.41 25.50
N LEU A 692 2.92 5.70 24.19
CA LEU A 692 2.17 6.83 23.62
C LEU A 692 1.19 6.37 22.54
N THR A 693 0.08 7.11 22.38
CA THR A 693 -0.82 6.96 21.23
C THR A 693 -0.54 8.08 20.23
N VAL A 694 -0.07 7.72 19.04
CA VAL A 694 0.19 8.70 17.96
C VAL A 694 -0.86 8.58 16.87
N ARG A 695 -1.39 9.72 16.42
CA ARG A 695 -2.35 9.82 15.30
C ARG A 695 -1.95 10.92 14.34
N VAL A 696 -2.03 10.66 13.04
CA VAL A 696 -1.88 11.72 12.03
C VAL A 696 -3.14 12.59 12.07
N LEU A 697 -2.96 13.91 12.12
CA LEU A 697 -4.04 14.89 11.97
C LEU A 697 -4.17 15.31 10.51
N GLU A 698 -5.40 15.48 10.04
CA GLU A 698 -5.67 16.07 8.74
C GLU A 698 -5.29 17.55 8.73
N THR A 699 -4.15 17.86 8.09
CA THR A 699 -3.80 19.23 7.72
C THR A 699 -4.62 19.67 6.51
N ALA A 700 -4.99 20.95 6.44
CA ALA A 700 -5.69 21.50 5.29
C ALA A 700 -4.90 21.22 3.99
N SER A 701 -5.57 20.69 2.96
CA SER A 701 -4.90 20.30 1.71
C SER A 701 -4.14 21.49 1.12
N GLY A 702 -3.00 21.19 0.51
CA GLY A 702 -2.28 22.13 -0.31
C GLY A 702 -3.07 22.51 -1.57
N PRO A 703 -2.46 23.28 -2.49
CA PRO A 703 -3.05 23.50 -3.79
C PRO A 703 -3.13 22.21 -4.62
N ALA A 704 -4.26 21.99 -5.30
CA ALA A 704 -4.41 20.90 -6.24
C ALA A 704 -3.40 21.06 -7.39
N LYS A 705 -2.52 20.06 -7.55
CA LYS A 705 -1.42 20.09 -8.54
C LYS A 705 -1.85 19.66 -9.95
N PHE A 706 -3.04 19.08 -10.05
CA PHE A 706 -3.65 18.51 -11.25
C PHE A 706 -5.16 18.79 -11.22
N ASP A 707 -5.82 18.74 -12.38
CA ASP A 707 -7.26 18.96 -12.50
C ASP A 707 -8.03 17.98 -11.59
N LEU A 708 -7.56 16.74 -11.51
CA LEU A 708 -8.08 15.68 -10.65
C LEU A 708 -6.95 14.69 -10.27
N THR A 709 -6.83 14.34 -8.99
CA THR A 709 -5.94 13.28 -8.49
C THR A 709 -6.76 12.24 -7.72
N LEU A 710 -6.88 11.03 -8.26
CA LEU A 710 -7.47 9.89 -7.55
C LEU A 710 -6.37 9.18 -6.76
N SER A 711 -6.47 9.20 -5.43
CA SER A 711 -5.59 8.48 -4.52
C SER A 711 -6.34 7.36 -3.82
N ILE A 712 -5.77 6.15 -3.79
CA ILE A 712 -6.27 5.00 -3.05
C ILE A 712 -5.12 4.48 -2.18
N ARG A 713 -5.38 4.16 -0.92
CA ARG A 713 -4.40 3.60 0.01
C ARG A 713 -4.68 2.11 0.19
N GLU A 714 -3.64 1.29 0.04
CA GLU A 714 -3.72 -0.14 0.33
C GLU A 714 -3.55 -0.35 1.84
N ASP A 715 -4.68 -0.47 2.53
CA ASP A 715 -4.78 -0.84 3.95
C ASP A 715 -5.19 -2.32 4.07
N GLU A 716 -5.10 -2.90 5.28
CA GLU A 716 -5.14 -4.36 5.51
C GLU A 716 -6.34 -5.08 4.86
N ALA A 717 -7.53 -4.48 4.97
CA ALA A 717 -8.79 -5.06 4.48
C ALA A 717 -9.48 -4.16 3.46
N ASP A 718 -9.92 -2.96 3.88
CA ASP A 718 -10.56 -1.97 3.04
C ASP A 718 -9.54 -1.16 2.20
N LEU A 719 -10.01 -0.49 1.14
CA LEU A 719 -9.21 0.48 0.39
C LEU A 719 -9.79 1.90 0.58
N PRO A 720 -9.35 2.64 1.61
CA PRO A 720 -9.70 4.06 1.76
C PRO A 720 -9.05 4.88 0.66
N GLY A 721 -9.79 5.83 0.11
CA GLY A 721 -9.32 6.69 -0.97
C GLY A 721 -9.84 8.12 -0.88
N SER A 722 -9.31 8.97 -1.74
CA SER A 722 -9.76 10.35 -1.90
C SER A 722 -9.56 10.84 -3.32
N VAL A 723 -10.37 11.82 -3.72
CA VAL A 723 -10.14 12.62 -4.92
C VAL A 723 -9.76 14.03 -4.48
N GLU A 724 -8.54 14.45 -4.79
CA GLU A 724 -8.14 15.86 -4.74
C GLU A 724 -8.48 16.52 -6.09
N TYR A 725 -9.08 17.71 -6.05
CA TYR A 725 -9.53 18.44 -7.24
C TYR A 725 -9.45 19.95 -7.04
N ASP A 726 -9.45 20.68 -8.17
CA ASP A 726 -9.54 22.14 -8.21
C ASP A 726 -11.02 22.59 -8.07
N PRO A 727 -11.40 23.31 -6.99
CA PRO A 727 -12.76 23.80 -6.80
C PRO A 727 -13.13 24.98 -7.74
N ASP A 728 -12.16 25.62 -8.40
CA ASP A 728 -12.42 26.59 -9.48
C ASP A 728 -12.76 25.87 -10.82
N LEU A 729 -12.75 24.52 -10.86
CA LEU A 729 -13.15 23.68 -12.01
C LEU A 729 -14.36 22.77 -11.73
N PHE A 730 -14.45 22.19 -10.54
CA PHE A 730 -15.46 21.17 -10.20
C PHE A 730 -16.25 21.53 -8.93
N ASP A 731 -17.57 21.34 -8.98
CA ASP A 731 -18.41 21.34 -7.78
C ASP A 731 -18.19 20.02 -6.99
N ALA A 732 -18.18 20.09 -5.66
CA ALA A 732 -18.07 18.91 -4.80
C ALA A 732 -19.13 17.82 -5.12
N ALA A 733 -20.34 18.24 -5.51
CA ALA A 733 -21.41 17.34 -5.93
C ALA A 733 -21.13 16.59 -7.26
N THR A 734 -20.27 17.13 -8.13
CA THR A 734 -19.83 16.44 -9.34
C THR A 734 -18.78 15.38 -9.00
N ILE A 735 -17.81 15.70 -8.15
CA ILE A 735 -16.80 14.73 -7.68
C ILE A 735 -17.44 13.58 -6.88
N ALA A 736 -18.38 13.89 -5.98
CA ALA A 736 -19.11 12.87 -5.23
C ALA A 736 -19.91 11.92 -6.16
N ARG A 737 -20.51 12.45 -7.24
CA ARG A 737 -21.18 11.63 -8.27
C ARG A 737 -20.21 10.77 -9.07
N MET A 738 -19.05 11.33 -9.47
CA MET A 738 -17.99 10.57 -10.15
C MET A 738 -17.49 9.40 -9.28
N LEU A 739 -17.40 9.59 -7.96
CA LEU A 739 -17.04 8.52 -7.01
C LEU A 739 -18.12 7.45 -6.86
N GLY A 740 -19.40 7.83 -6.78
CA GLY A 740 -20.51 6.86 -6.79
C GLY A 740 -20.57 6.04 -8.09
N HIS A 741 -20.27 6.67 -9.23
CA HIS A 741 -20.12 6.00 -10.52
C HIS A 741 -18.91 5.06 -10.54
N PHE A 742 -17.77 5.50 -10.00
CA PHE A 742 -16.56 4.67 -9.91
C PHE A 742 -16.79 3.41 -9.06
N GLN A 743 -17.44 3.53 -7.90
CA GLN A 743 -17.78 2.37 -7.07
C GLN A 743 -18.74 1.42 -7.80
N THR A 744 -19.81 1.94 -8.42
CA THR A 744 -20.77 1.14 -9.20
C THR A 744 -20.08 0.40 -10.35
N LEU A 745 -19.13 1.07 -11.02
CA LEU A 745 -18.33 0.51 -12.10
C LEU A 745 -17.42 -0.62 -11.60
N LEU A 746 -16.74 -0.44 -10.46
CA LEU A 746 -15.90 -1.49 -9.84
C LEU A 746 -16.71 -2.74 -9.45
N GLU A 747 -17.90 -2.55 -8.88
CA GLU A 747 -18.82 -3.65 -8.55
C GLU A 747 -19.27 -4.40 -9.82
N GLY A 748 -19.60 -3.67 -10.89
CA GLY A 748 -19.93 -4.23 -12.21
C GLY A 748 -18.78 -4.99 -12.87
N ILE A 749 -17.56 -4.45 -12.80
CA ILE A 749 -16.32 -5.07 -13.30
C ILE A 749 -16.06 -6.42 -12.64
N VAL A 750 -16.24 -6.50 -11.32
CA VAL A 750 -16.05 -7.74 -10.56
C VAL A 750 -17.09 -8.79 -10.92
N ALA A 751 -18.35 -8.39 -11.14
CA ALA A 751 -19.43 -9.30 -11.51
C ALA A 751 -19.34 -9.79 -12.96
N HIS A 752 -18.93 -8.92 -13.89
CA HIS A 752 -18.97 -9.16 -15.33
C HIS A 752 -17.68 -8.68 -16.05
N PRO A 753 -16.50 -9.28 -15.77
CA PRO A 753 -15.22 -8.84 -16.33
C PRO A 753 -15.10 -9.06 -17.86
N ASP A 754 -15.97 -9.90 -18.43
CA ASP A 754 -16.06 -10.21 -19.86
C ASP A 754 -17.09 -9.32 -20.59
N GLU A 755 -17.76 -8.40 -19.88
CA GLU A 755 -18.65 -7.41 -20.50
C GLU A 755 -17.84 -6.23 -21.07
N ARG A 756 -18.42 -5.55 -22.06
CA ARG A 756 -17.77 -4.41 -22.72
C ARG A 756 -17.75 -3.16 -21.86
N ILE A 757 -16.69 -2.37 -21.95
CA ILE A 757 -16.51 -1.16 -21.14
C ILE A 757 -17.63 -0.11 -21.32
N SER A 758 -18.25 -0.03 -22.50
CA SER A 758 -19.43 0.82 -22.75
C SER A 758 -20.71 0.36 -22.04
N ARG A 759 -20.82 -0.94 -21.73
CA ARG A 759 -22.02 -1.59 -21.20
C ARG A 759 -21.99 -1.83 -19.70
N LEU A 760 -20.80 -1.82 -19.09
CA LEU A 760 -20.65 -1.88 -17.64
C LEU A 760 -21.50 -0.81 -16.93
N PRO A 761 -22.12 -1.16 -15.77
CA PRO A 761 -23.01 -0.27 -15.05
C PRO A 761 -22.24 0.93 -14.50
N LEU A 762 -22.85 2.11 -14.62
CA LEU A 762 -22.27 3.39 -14.19
C LEU A 762 -23.19 4.17 -13.26
N LEU A 763 -24.50 4.14 -13.53
CA LEU A 763 -25.52 4.82 -12.70
C LEU A 763 -25.68 4.12 -11.36
N THR A 764 -25.63 4.89 -10.27
CA THR A 764 -26.00 4.40 -8.93
C THR A 764 -27.47 3.98 -8.87
N GLU A 765 -27.85 3.20 -7.86
CA GLU A 765 -29.23 2.76 -7.68
C GLU A 765 -30.20 3.96 -7.51
N ALA A 766 -29.78 5.01 -6.81
CA ALA A 766 -30.57 6.24 -6.67
C ALA A 766 -30.81 6.94 -8.02
N GLU A 767 -29.81 6.98 -8.91
CA GLU A 767 -29.94 7.57 -10.24
C GLU A 767 -30.79 6.71 -11.19
N ARG A 768 -30.73 5.37 -11.05
CA ARG A 768 -31.63 4.45 -11.76
C ARG A 768 -33.09 4.66 -11.35
N GLN A 769 -33.36 4.81 -10.06
CA GLN A 769 -34.70 5.09 -9.53
C GLN A 769 -35.23 6.47 -9.96
N LEU A 770 -34.38 7.50 -9.95
CA LEU A 770 -34.73 8.83 -10.46
C LEU A 770 -35.08 8.80 -11.97
N ARG A 771 -34.33 8.04 -12.78
CA ARG A 771 -34.65 7.85 -14.22
C ARG A 771 -35.88 6.98 -14.46
N GLY A 772 -36.17 6.03 -13.59
CA GLY A 772 -37.39 5.20 -13.66
C GLY A 772 -38.66 5.92 -13.22
N ALA A 773 -38.56 7.11 -12.63
CA ALA A 773 -39.68 7.90 -12.14
C ALA A 773 -40.16 9.00 -13.11
N GLU A 774 -39.44 9.27 -14.20
CA GLU A 774 -39.94 10.14 -15.28
C GLU A 774 -40.88 9.36 -16.22
N PRO A 775 -42.07 9.88 -16.58
CA PRO A 775 -43.00 9.16 -17.45
C PRO A 775 -42.44 8.98 -18.86
N SER A 776 -42.42 7.73 -19.34
CA SER A 776 -41.95 7.39 -20.68
C SER A 776 -42.90 7.90 -21.78
N SER A 777 -42.52 8.96 -22.49
CA SER A 777 -43.05 9.28 -23.82
C SER A 777 -42.16 8.62 -24.88
N GLU A 778 -42.73 7.72 -25.67
CA GLU A 778 -41.99 6.96 -26.69
C GLU A 778 -41.58 7.78 -27.92
N SER A 779 -40.52 7.28 -28.56
CA SER A 779 -40.10 7.42 -29.97
C SER A 779 -38.96 8.39 -30.34
N ALA A 780 -38.15 7.90 -31.30
CA ALA A 780 -36.94 8.49 -31.90
C ALA A 780 -35.64 8.54 -31.04
N GLY A 781 -34.70 7.62 -31.35
CA GLY A 781 -33.27 7.92 -31.20
C GLY A 781 -32.79 8.86 -32.32
N PRO A 782 -31.58 9.47 -32.25
CA PRO A 782 -30.33 8.79 -31.82
C PRO A 782 -29.38 9.63 -30.92
N SER A 783 -28.19 9.06 -30.65
CA SER A 783 -26.98 9.70 -30.07
C SER A 783 -27.01 10.11 -28.59
N ALA A 784 -26.28 9.37 -27.76
CA ALA A 784 -26.15 9.60 -26.31
C ALA A 784 -25.07 10.64 -25.90
N ALA A 785 -24.71 11.57 -26.80
CA ALA A 785 -23.60 12.51 -26.59
C ALA A 785 -24.02 13.93 -26.17
N ALA A 786 -25.31 14.26 -26.06
CA ALA A 786 -25.78 15.65 -26.06
C ALA A 786 -26.89 16.04 -25.05
N THR A 787 -26.98 15.41 -23.88
CA THR A 787 -27.94 15.86 -22.82
C THR A 787 -27.46 15.59 -21.38
N TRP A 788 -26.37 16.25 -20.97
CA TRP A 788 -25.91 16.26 -19.58
C TRP A 788 -25.56 17.67 -19.09
N ARG A 789 -26.57 18.55 -19.01
CA ARG A 789 -26.53 19.82 -18.24
C ARG A 789 -27.73 19.85 -17.29
N ARG A 790 -27.56 20.48 -16.12
CA ARG A 790 -28.51 20.47 -14.98
C ARG A 790 -29.96 20.84 -15.37
N PRO A 791 -30.98 20.30 -14.68
CA PRO A 791 -32.29 20.94 -14.62
C PRO A 791 -32.17 22.27 -13.86
N GLY A 792 -32.68 23.35 -14.47
CA GLY A 792 -32.68 24.68 -13.87
C GLY A 792 -33.73 24.83 -12.77
N ARG A 793 -33.40 25.55 -11.70
CA ARG A 793 -34.36 25.93 -10.65
C ARG A 793 -35.47 26.79 -11.24
N ALA A 794 -36.72 26.34 -11.12
CA ALA A 794 -37.91 27.17 -11.28
C ALA A 794 -38.56 27.37 -9.90
N GLY A 795 -38.81 28.64 -9.53
CA GLY A 795 -39.34 29.02 -8.23
C GLY A 795 -38.39 29.99 -7.50
N GLY A 796 -38.73 31.27 -7.36
CA GLY A 796 -39.84 31.97 -7.97
C GLY A 796 -39.82 33.44 -7.54
N ASP A 797 -40.31 34.34 -8.38
CA ASP A 797 -40.48 35.74 -8.00
C ASP A 797 -41.87 36.22 -8.42
N LEU A 798 -42.76 36.33 -7.43
CA LEU A 798 -44.19 36.56 -7.62
C LEU A 798 -44.56 37.85 -6.89
N ARG A 799 -44.36 39.01 -7.56
CA ARG A 799 -44.88 40.30 -7.08
C ARG A 799 -45.14 41.32 -8.20
N ARG A 800 -46.42 41.69 -8.29
CA ARG A 800 -46.98 42.92 -8.88
C ARG A 800 -46.84 43.14 -10.40
N ALA A 801 -47.89 42.72 -11.11
CA ALA A 801 -48.54 43.62 -12.04
C ALA A 801 -49.68 44.38 -11.30
N LEU A 802 -49.82 45.68 -11.53
CA LEU A 802 -51.08 46.45 -11.65
C LEU A 802 -50.79 47.97 -11.65
N GLY A 803 -51.27 48.66 -12.70
CA GLY A 803 -51.16 50.11 -12.88
C GLY A 803 -49.78 50.58 -13.40
N GLY A 804 -49.69 51.45 -14.41
CA GLY A 804 -50.73 52.03 -15.25
C GLY A 804 -50.18 53.23 -16.03
N ASP A 805 -50.55 53.33 -17.32
CA ASP A 805 -50.52 54.48 -18.23
C ASP A 805 -49.30 55.45 -18.33
N GLY A 806 -48.99 55.83 -19.59
CA GLY A 806 -48.60 57.22 -19.91
C GLY A 806 -47.19 57.51 -20.49
N GLY A 807 -47.16 58.01 -21.74
CA GLY A 807 -46.12 58.91 -22.29
C GLY A 807 -44.86 58.24 -22.86
N ARG A 808 -44.65 58.13 -24.19
CA ARG A 808 -44.33 59.17 -25.21
C ARG A 808 -43.02 59.96 -25.00
N SER A 809 -42.00 59.65 -25.82
CA SER A 809 -41.13 60.55 -26.63
C SER A 809 -39.74 59.89 -26.81
N ALA A 810 -39.30 59.45 -27.99
CA ALA A 810 -38.89 60.23 -29.18
C ALA A 810 -37.66 61.14 -28.92
N GLY A 811 -36.53 60.90 -29.61
CA GLY A 811 -35.36 61.81 -29.53
C GLY A 811 -33.96 61.21 -29.83
N ARG A 812 -33.69 60.87 -31.08
CA ARG A 812 -32.34 60.95 -31.71
C ARG A 812 -32.35 62.20 -32.62
N PRO A 813 -31.22 62.78 -33.11
CA PRO A 813 -29.80 62.45 -32.90
C PRO A 813 -28.87 63.71 -32.77
N GLU A 814 -27.56 63.50 -32.98
CA GLU A 814 -26.51 64.45 -33.46
C GLU A 814 -25.83 65.49 -32.52
N GLY A 815 -24.49 65.55 -32.59
CA GLY A 815 -23.81 66.86 -32.70
C GLY A 815 -22.55 67.19 -31.87
N ARG A 816 -21.37 66.66 -32.25
CA ARG A 816 -20.03 67.32 -32.22
C ARG A 816 -19.37 67.85 -30.91
N ARG A 817 -18.16 67.32 -30.66
CA ARG A 817 -16.86 67.97 -30.31
C ARG A 817 -16.82 69.19 -29.35
N SER A 818 -15.96 69.06 -28.33
CA SER A 818 -15.09 70.15 -27.84
C SER A 818 -13.70 69.64 -27.47
N VAL A 819 -12.65 70.44 -27.73
CA VAL A 819 -11.22 70.13 -27.48
C VAL A 819 -10.62 71.19 -26.55
N ARG A 820 -9.79 70.78 -25.57
CA ARG A 820 -8.69 71.50 -24.88
C ARG A 820 -7.89 70.42 -24.12
N ALA A 821 -6.58 70.17 -24.24
CA ALA A 821 -5.38 70.92 -24.67
C ALA A 821 -4.75 71.84 -23.60
N THR A 822 -3.60 71.42 -23.05
CA THR A 822 -2.46 72.22 -22.52
C THR A 822 -1.20 71.32 -22.36
N GLY A 823 -0.08 71.70 -23.00
CA GLY A 823 1.31 71.28 -22.67
C GLY A 823 2.01 72.36 -21.79
N PRO A 824 3.37 72.50 -21.72
CA PRO A 824 4.50 72.00 -22.57
C PRO A 824 5.52 71.13 -21.76
N GLY A 825 6.77 70.80 -22.17
CA GLY A 825 7.55 70.86 -23.44
C GLY A 825 9.10 70.96 -23.24
N ALA A 826 9.88 70.89 -24.33
CA ALA A 826 11.35 71.13 -24.50
C ALA A 826 12.38 70.09 -23.94
N SER A 827 13.55 69.82 -24.57
CA SER A 827 14.12 70.14 -25.91
C SER A 827 15.41 69.33 -26.26
N GLU A 828 15.74 69.21 -27.57
CA GLU A 828 17.08 68.95 -28.19
C GLU A 828 17.84 67.62 -27.88
N GLY A 829 18.69 67.03 -28.74
CA GLY A 829 19.15 67.31 -30.12
C GLY A 829 19.97 66.12 -30.71
N ALA A 830 20.24 66.11 -32.03
CA ALA A 830 20.99 65.07 -32.79
C ALA A 830 22.50 65.47 -32.97
N PRO A 831 23.42 64.82 -33.75
CA PRO A 831 23.26 63.76 -34.80
C PRO A 831 24.41 62.69 -34.93
N GLY A 832 24.34 61.82 -35.95
CA GLY A 832 25.56 61.39 -36.71
C GLY A 832 25.97 59.89 -36.70
N ALA A 833 25.84 59.24 -37.87
CA ALA A 833 26.28 57.86 -38.23
C ALA A 833 27.79 57.80 -38.65
N PRO A 834 28.37 56.77 -39.36
CA PRO A 834 27.90 55.40 -39.73
C PRO A 834 28.99 54.26 -39.70
N ALA A 835 28.60 53.09 -40.26
CA ALA A 835 29.42 52.13 -41.07
C ALA A 835 30.30 51.09 -40.33
N ALA A 836 30.65 49.91 -40.85
CA ALA A 836 30.22 48.98 -41.92
C ALA A 836 31.27 47.84 -41.94
N GLY A 837 30.94 46.59 -42.32
CA GLY A 837 31.95 45.52 -42.45
C GLY A 837 31.39 44.18 -42.90
N ARG A 838 31.88 43.66 -44.04
CA ARG A 838 31.53 42.34 -44.62
C ARG A 838 32.67 41.35 -44.41
N GLY A 839 32.40 40.05 -44.45
CA GLY A 839 33.43 39.01 -44.60
C GLY A 839 32.85 37.60 -44.73
N CYS A 840 32.96 37.00 -45.92
CA CYS A 840 32.75 35.56 -46.15
C CYS A 840 34.07 34.79 -45.98
N GLY A 841 34.05 33.46 -45.83
CA GLY A 841 35.26 32.64 -45.89
C GLY A 841 35.06 31.16 -45.56
N ASP A 842 35.17 30.32 -46.58
CA ASP A 842 34.87 28.87 -46.63
C ASP A 842 35.79 27.90 -45.82
N HIS A 843 35.31 26.65 -45.72
CA HIS A 843 36.05 25.39 -45.45
C HIS A 843 37.04 25.03 -46.62
N PRO A 844 37.89 23.96 -46.62
CA PRO A 844 37.80 22.67 -45.88
C PRO A 844 39.14 22.00 -45.38
N ASP A 845 38.99 20.80 -44.80
CA ASP A 845 39.88 19.60 -44.68
C ASP A 845 41.39 19.62 -44.99
N ALA A 846 42.20 18.93 -44.15
CA ALA A 846 42.74 17.57 -44.46
C ALA A 846 43.91 17.05 -43.55
N ALA A 847 43.73 15.82 -43.01
CA ALA A 847 44.66 14.67 -43.09
C ALA A 847 46.03 14.56 -42.34
N ASN A 848 46.05 13.68 -41.31
CA ASN A 848 46.80 12.38 -41.25
C ASN A 848 48.16 12.22 -40.49
N HIS A 849 48.37 10.96 -40.05
CA HIS A 849 49.57 10.26 -39.54
C HIS A 849 50.12 10.68 -38.15
N ARG A 850 50.62 9.81 -37.26
CA ARG A 850 50.81 8.33 -37.04
C ARG A 850 52.15 8.23 -36.29
N GLY A 851 52.21 7.51 -35.17
CA GLY A 851 53.46 7.19 -34.47
C GLY A 851 53.18 6.37 -33.21
N CYS A 852 53.66 5.14 -33.15
CA CYS A 852 53.44 4.18 -32.06
C CYS A 852 54.78 3.55 -31.64
N VAL A 853 54.79 2.86 -30.48
CA VAL A 853 55.81 1.87 -30.02
C VAL A 853 57.14 2.48 -29.54
N ALA A 854 57.84 2.00 -28.50
CA ALA A 854 57.51 1.27 -27.26
C ALA A 854 58.79 1.23 -26.35
N ASP A 855 58.73 0.45 -25.27
CA ASP A 855 59.85 -0.13 -24.49
C ASP A 855 60.68 0.79 -23.57
N ASP A 856 61.27 0.35 -22.44
CA ASP A 856 60.89 -0.68 -21.44
C ASP A 856 61.83 -0.53 -20.19
N ASN A 857 61.56 -1.27 -19.11
CA ASN A 857 62.40 -1.58 -17.94
C ASN A 857 62.65 -0.53 -16.83
N GLY A 858 62.54 -1.01 -15.58
CA GLY A 858 62.93 -0.28 -14.36
C GLY A 858 62.34 -0.86 -13.06
N ASP A 859 62.68 -2.11 -12.71
CA ASP A 859 62.42 -2.68 -11.36
C ASP A 859 63.15 -1.87 -10.26
N ASP A 860 62.58 -1.74 -9.05
CA ASP A 860 62.98 -2.60 -7.91
C ASP A 860 62.25 -2.36 -6.56
N HIS A 861 62.23 -3.43 -5.75
CA HIS A 861 62.14 -3.53 -4.28
C HIS A 861 60.95 -3.03 -3.42
N LEU A 862 60.10 -4.00 -3.07
CA LEU A 862 59.54 -4.28 -1.72
C LEU A 862 60.61 -4.86 -0.75
N PRO A 863 60.33 -5.19 0.55
CA PRO A 863 59.20 -4.82 1.45
C PRO A 863 59.62 -4.40 2.89
N GLY A 864 58.63 -4.01 3.72
CA GLY A 864 58.55 -4.56 5.09
C GLY A 864 58.48 -3.60 6.28
N HIS A 865 57.27 -3.22 6.71
CA HIS A 865 56.74 -3.57 8.04
C HIS A 865 55.23 -3.30 8.16
#